data_AF-A0A925SKJ4-F1
#
_entry.id   AF-A0A925SKJ4-F1
#
_cell.length_a   1.000
_cell.length_b   1.000
_cell.length_c   1.000
_cell.angle_alpha   90.00
_cell.angle_beta   90.00
_cell.angle_gamma   90.00
#
_symmetry.space_group_name_H-M   'P 1'
#
loop_
_entity.id
_entity.type
_entity.pdbx_description
1 polymer ?
#
loop_
_entity_poly.entity_id
_entity_poly.type
_entity_poly.pdbx_seq_one_letter_code
_entity_poly.pdbx_strand_id
1 'polypeptide(L)'
;MPAPLRLSALVLLLVGLAPGLRAQNLSIPVFQGYQPELIQGAEDGLATGRPKIRHVYLAAPSVLAVVVDAQAIPLNPFVPYQPQPGDVIRPSGVMKLGPAGHEAGRYHNLVRGGINLGSVFGPDEAYFLPAPRLEGQALDLAWAGYLASYTLASADDPAYATPLEPLAVYRKSAPEMVEWVAQGGQARTARHHLFLRLPGPLVPGKHYRLAFPGDAPLAGPVAFTFDDHRLRTEALHVNLHGYHPRETEKTALLSMWLGSGGGADLTSLPRFALVADADGRTVFEGPIRLRVLATPDKKVPLYPARETAPLDLPMSVYALDFSAFTTPGVYRVVVPGLGASFPFRIDDAVWQDAARLAAVGFLNQRSGLALGPPHTDYKRPRDMHPADGFVVHRTDPALFYDQKRFPGRSGNAFKRIQASILEDTRVPEAWGGWHDAADFDRSIVPQNHPSAVHAMLDLHESNPAYFTALNLGIPESGDAVPDLVDEALWCMDLFLRLQQPDGGIPGAVESVEHPSSAPSHLEGLPTAITPSSPHGCQIYAAAAAQLSFVLAKSAPARAAAYRESALRAMAWADAHPEVPDIYQRDDILPLKEHANLAAAHLYRLTGDAVWRERFKSTLAALYPQGLAASDRLYSEGRYAGARGIEVYAHLPAALADPAL
;
A
#
# COMPACT_ATOMS: atom_id res chain seq x y z
N MET A 1 47.07 12.95 -11.37
CA MET A 1 45.69 12.56 -11.70
C MET A 1 45.23 11.54 -10.68
N PRO A 2 44.25 11.85 -9.82
CA PRO A 2 43.51 10.85 -9.07
C PRO A 2 42.07 10.72 -9.59
N ALA A 3 41.54 9.50 -9.47
CA ALA A 3 40.26 9.01 -9.98
C ALA A 3 39.02 9.74 -9.42
N PRO A 4 37.88 9.72 -10.13
CA PRO A 4 36.68 10.44 -9.70
C PRO A 4 36.02 9.73 -8.50
N LEU A 5 35.84 10.49 -7.43
CA LEU A 5 34.96 10.16 -6.31
C LEU A 5 33.52 9.97 -6.83
N ARG A 6 32.91 8.84 -6.50
CA ARG A 6 31.52 8.52 -6.84
C ARG A 6 30.57 9.48 -6.11
N LEU A 7 29.64 10.04 -6.89
CA LEU A 7 28.51 10.86 -6.49
C LEU A 7 27.62 10.10 -5.48
N SER A 8 27.62 10.53 -4.22
CA SER A 8 26.52 10.26 -3.27
C SER A 8 26.14 11.46 -2.40
N ALA A 9 26.68 12.65 -2.64
CA ALA A 9 26.55 13.79 -1.72
C ALA A 9 26.12 15.11 -2.39
N LEU A 10 25.55 15.08 -3.60
CA LEU A 10 25.12 16.29 -4.31
C LEU A 10 23.64 16.27 -4.72
N VAL A 11 22.76 15.97 -3.76
CA VAL A 11 21.31 16.30 -3.86
C VAL A 11 20.92 17.39 -2.85
N LEU A 12 21.78 17.73 -1.89
CA LEU A 12 21.58 18.87 -0.98
C LEU A 12 22.35 20.10 -1.48
N LEU A 13 21.72 20.94 -2.30
CA LEU A 13 21.89 22.40 -2.27
C LEU A 13 21.05 23.05 -3.39
N LEU A 14 20.19 24.00 -2.97
CA LEU A 14 19.33 24.91 -3.75
C LEU A 14 17.83 24.53 -3.83
N VAL A 15 17.17 24.54 -2.68
CA VAL A 15 15.79 25.04 -2.58
C VAL A 15 15.86 26.34 -1.80
N GLY A 16 16.05 27.44 -2.53
CA GLY A 16 16.00 28.80 -2.01
C GLY A 16 15.02 29.62 -2.83
N LEU A 17 13.98 30.12 -2.15
CA LEU A 17 13.14 31.27 -2.49
C LEU A 17 12.12 31.11 -3.63
N ALA A 18 10.88 30.77 -3.25
CA ALA A 18 9.67 31.54 -3.62
C ALA A 18 8.44 31.07 -2.81
N PRO A 19 8.00 31.80 -1.76
CA PRO A 19 6.66 31.64 -1.23
C PRO A 19 5.70 32.37 -2.17
N GLY A 20 4.89 31.66 -2.96
CA GLY A 20 3.84 32.36 -3.73
C GLY A 20 3.28 31.73 -5.00
N LEU A 21 3.63 30.50 -5.39
CA LEU A 21 2.92 29.83 -6.49
C LEU A 21 1.81 28.96 -5.90
N ARG A 22 0.57 29.47 -5.96
CA ARG A 22 -0.62 28.63 -5.84
C ARG A 22 -0.43 27.45 -6.77
N ALA A 23 -0.35 26.23 -6.20
CA ALA A 23 -0.55 25.02 -6.97
C ALA A 23 -1.86 25.21 -7.72
N GLN A 24 -1.79 25.38 -9.05
CA GLN A 24 -2.98 25.25 -9.85
C GLN A 24 -3.44 23.82 -9.58
N ASN A 25 -4.63 23.66 -9.00
CA ASN A 25 -5.31 22.38 -8.91
C ASN A 25 -5.60 21.92 -10.34
N LEU A 26 -4.58 21.39 -11.01
CA LEU A 26 -4.70 20.67 -12.27
C LEU A 26 -5.28 19.30 -11.90
N SER A 27 -6.57 19.29 -11.57
CA SER A 27 -7.30 18.06 -11.29
C SER A 27 -7.38 17.26 -12.57
N ILE A 28 -6.57 16.20 -12.68
CA ILE A 28 -6.72 15.21 -13.72
C ILE A 28 -7.98 14.39 -13.37
N PRO A 29 -9.00 14.30 -14.23
CA PRO A 29 -10.14 13.43 -14.00
C PRO A 29 -9.68 11.98 -13.81
N VAL A 30 -10.16 11.31 -12.76
CA VAL A 30 -9.84 9.90 -12.51
C VAL A 30 -10.50 9.05 -13.60
N PHE A 31 -9.67 8.42 -14.42
CA PHE A 31 -10.12 7.51 -15.47
C PHE A 31 -10.72 6.23 -14.85
N GLN A 32 -11.99 5.96 -15.16
CA GLN A 32 -12.77 4.85 -14.58
C GLN A 32 -12.61 3.52 -15.36
N GLY A 33 -11.61 3.42 -16.23
CA GLY A 33 -11.44 2.23 -17.08
C GLY A 33 -12.21 2.28 -18.41
N TYR A 34 -12.85 3.40 -18.75
CA TYR A 34 -13.77 3.55 -19.89
C TYR A 34 -13.64 4.93 -20.55
N GLN A 35 -13.78 5.01 -21.88
CA GLN A 35 -13.71 6.25 -22.70
C GLN A 35 -14.99 6.43 -23.55
N PRO A 36 -16.11 6.89 -22.95
CA PRO A 36 -17.39 7.05 -23.67
C PRO A 36 -17.27 7.95 -24.90
N GLU A 37 -16.37 8.93 -24.84
CA GLU A 37 -16.14 9.91 -25.89
C GLU A 37 -15.45 9.33 -27.13
N LEU A 38 -14.83 8.15 -27.02
CA LEU A 38 -14.16 7.45 -28.13
C LEU A 38 -14.76 6.08 -28.46
N ILE A 39 -15.55 5.50 -27.54
CA ILE A 39 -16.05 4.13 -27.64
C ILE A 39 -17.55 4.10 -27.32
N GLN A 40 -18.35 4.00 -28.37
CA GLN A 40 -19.80 3.80 -28.28
C GLN A 40 -20.13 2.33 -28.07
N GLY A 41 -20.95 2.04 -27.06
CA GLY A 41 -21.40 0.67 -26.74
C GLY A 41 -20.57 -0.04 -25.67
N ALA A 42 -19.49 0.57 -25.19
CA ALA A 42 -18.90 0.18 -23.91
C ALA A 42 -19.74 0.75 -22.76
N GLU A 43 -19.80 0.02 -21.66
CA GLU A 43 -20.72 0.23 -20.54
C GLU A 43 -19.94 0.45 -19.23
N ASP A 44 -20.36 1.44 -18.44
CA ASP A 44 -19.94 1.59 -17.05
C ASP A 44 -20.83 0.76 -16.10
N GLY A 45 -20.35 0.53 -14.89
CA GLY A 45 -21.05 -0.15 -13.81
C GLY A 45 -20.84 -1.67 -13.77
N LEU A 46 -21.48 -2.28 -12.77
CA LEU A 46 -21.35 -3.70 -12.47
C LEU A 46 -22.04 -4.58 -13.54
N ALA A 47 -21.45 -5.74 -13.83
CA ALA A 47 -21.99 -6.73 -14.77
C ALA A 47 -23.01 -7.68 -14.09
N THR A 48 -24.09 -7.11 -13.53
CA THR A 48 -25.16 -7.84 -12.82
C THR A 48 -26.16 -8.54 -13.75
N GLY A 49 -26.08 -8.28 -15.06
CA GLY A 49 -26.86 -8.93 -16.11
C GLY A 49 -25.98 -9.77 -17.03
N ARG A 50 -26.01 -9.50 -18.34
CA ARG A 50 -25.02 -10.08 -19.28
C ARG A 50 -23.63 -9.49 -19.06
N PRO A 51 -22.55 -10.15 -19.55
CA PRO A 51 -21.21 -9.56 -19.52
C PRO A 51 -21.17 -8.23 -20.30
N LYS A 52 -20.38 -7.28 -19.79
CA LYS A 52 -20.29 -5.91 -20.30
C LYS A 52 -18.94 -5.64 -20.93
N ILE A 53 -18.92 -4.97 -22.08
CA ILE A 53 -17.69 -4.48 -22.68
C ILE A 53 -17.32 -3.17 -21.98
N ARG A 54 -16.17 -3.14 -21.33
CA ARG A 54 -15.68 -1.96 -20.59
C ARG A 54 -14.79 -1.06 -21.45
N HIS A 55 -13.94 -1.65 -22.30
CA HIS A 55 -12.97 -0.90 -23.10
C HIS A 55 -12.54 -1.64 -24.36
N VAL A 56 -12.10 -0.89 -25.37
CA VAL A 56 -11.52 -1.41 -26.62
C VAL A 56 -10.29 -0.58 -26.97
N TYR A 57 -9.17 -1.23 -27.26
CA TYR A 57 -7.89 -0.54 -27.54
C TYR A 57 -6.92 -1.44 -28.33
N LEU A 58 -5.84 -0.90 -28.91
CA LEU A 58 -4.78 -1.75 -29.48
C LEU A 58 -3.77 -2.17 -28.41
N ALA A 59 -3.62 -3.48 -28.24
CA ALA A 59 -2.65 -4.11 -27.34
C ALA A 59 -1.25 -4.20 -27.97
N ALA A 60 -1.21 -4.27 -29.29
CA ALA A 60 -0.02 -4.28 -30.13
C ALA A 60 -0.43 -3.87 -31.56
N PRO A 61 0.52 -3.61 -32.47
CA PRO A 61 0.20 -3.42 -33.88
C PRO A 61 -0.68 -4.56 -34.40
N SER A 62 -1.84 -4.21 -34.96
CA SER A 62 -2.83 -5.16 -35.48
C SER A 62 -3.41 -6.13 -34.44
N VAL A 63 -3.35 -5.84 -33.13
CA VAL A 63 -3.99 -6.65 -32.09
C VAL A 63 -4.95 -5.79 -31.28
N LEU A 64 -6.25 -5.99 -31.50
CA LEU A 64 -7.32 -5.28 -30.79
C LEU A 64 -7.67 -6.02 -29.50
N ALA A 65 -7.63 -5.34 -28.36
CA ALA A 65 -8.13 -5.83 -27.10
C ALA A 65 -9.59 -5.41 -26.90
N VAL A 66 -10.41 -6.34 -26.42
CA VAL A 66 -11.77 -6.11 -25.91
C VAL A 66 -11.76 -6.50 -24.44
N VAL A 67 -12.02 -5.54 -23.56
CA VAL A 67 -12.09 -5.75 -22.11
C VAL A 67 -13.54 -6.01 -21.73
N VAL A 68 -13.79 -7.15 -21.09
CA VAL A 68 -15.12 -7.61 -20.72
C VAL A 68 -15.16 -7.90 -19.22
N ASP A 69 -16.10 -7.28 -18.53
CA ASP A 69 -16.45 -7.65 -17.15
C ASP A 69 -17.57 -8.68 -17.16
N ALA A 70 -17.38 -9.78 -16.46
CA ALA A 70 -18.36 -10.84 -16.31
C ALA A 70 -18.69 -11.07 -14.84
N GLN A 71 -19.99 -11.05 -14.55
CA GLN A 71 -20.56 -11.14 -13.20
C GLN A 71 -20.14 -9.97 -12.30
N ALA A 72 -20.85 -9.82 -11.19
CA ALA A 72 -20.52 -8.84 -10.17
C ALA A 72 -20.86 -9.37 -8.78
N ILE A 73 -20.18 -8.85 -7.76
CA ILE A 73 -20.55 -9.06 -6.36
C ILE A 73 -20.78 -7.67 -5.76
N PRO A 74 -22.02 -7.13 -5.83
CA PRO A 74 -22.31 -5.83 -5.23
C PRO A 74 -22.08 -5.88 -3.72
N LEU A 75 -21.33 -4.91 -3.20
CA LEU A 75 -21.14 -4.75 -1.76
C LEU A 75 -22.42 -4.16 -1.15
N ASN A 76 -22.93 -4.81 -0.10
CA ASN A 76 -24.12 -4.36 0.61
C ASN A 76 -23.76 -3.30 1.67
N PRO A 77 -24.61 -2.29 1.89
CA PRO A 77 -24.42 -1.35 2.99
C PRO A 77 -24.70 -2.00 4.35
N PHE A 78 -24.10 -1.46 5.40
CA PHE A 78 -24.50 -1.73 6.78
C PHE A 78 -25.86 -1.12 7.06
N VAL A 79 -26.74 -1.89 7.69
CA VAL A 79 -28.09 -1.44 8.07
C VAL A 79 -28.39 -1.81 9.53
N PRO A 80 -29.28 -1.08 10.21
CA PRO A 80 -29.80 -1.52 11.50
C PRO A 80 -30.46 -2.90 11.37
N TYR A 81 -30.12 -3.82 12.28
CA TYR A 81 -30.74 -5.14 12.31
C TYR A 81 -32.17 -5.03 12.85
N GLN A 82 -33.12 -5.64 12.15
CA GLN A 82 -34.51 -5.76 12.58
C GLN A 82 -34.88 -7.24 12.64
N PRO A 83 -35.06 -7.82 13.85
CA PRO A 83 -35.39 -9.23 14.00
C PRO A 83 -36.67 -9.61 13.26
N GLN A 84 -36.64 -10.73 12.55
CA GLN A 84 -37.81 -11.32 11.90
C GLN A 84 -38.11 -12.70 12.48
N PRO A 85 -39.36 -13.18 12.38
CA PRO A 85 -39.70 -14.55 12.77
C PRO A 85 -38.82 -15.59 12.07
N GLY A 86 -38.22 -16.50 12.86
CA GLY A 86 -37.35 -17.56 12.35
C GLY A 86 -35.88 -17.18 12.17
N ASP A 87 -35.49 -15.96 12.53
CA ASP A 87 -34.08 -15.58 12.67
C ASP A 87 -33.42 -16.34 13.81
N VAL A 88 -32.24 -16.87 13.52
CA VAL A 88 -31.36 -17.53 14.49
C VAL A 88 -29.97 -16.94 14.30
N ILE A 89 -29.49 -16.26 15.33
CA ILE A 89 -28.12 -15.74 15.36
C ILE A 89 -27.22 -16.83 15.92
N ARG A 90 -26.15 -17.15 15.20
CA ARG A 90 -25.22 -18.22 15.57
C ARG A 90 -23.79 -17.72 15.48
N PRO A 91 -22.93 -18.09 16.44
CA PRO A 91 -21.51 -17.86 16.29
C PRO A 91 -20.99 -18.62 15.06
N SER A 92 -20.15 -17.97 14.26
CA SER A 92 -19.44 -18.52 13.10
C SER A 92 -18.40 -19.57 13.50
N GLY A 93 -17.97 -19.52 14.75
CA GLY A 93 -17.11 -20.47 15.42
C GLY A 93 -16.98 -20.12 16.89
N VAL A 94 -16.34 -21.00 17.66
CA VAL A 94 -16.05 -20.81 19.08
C VAL A 94 -14.53 -20.75 19.27
N MET A 95 -14.07 -19.83 20.10
CA MET A 95 -12.69 -19.71 20.58
C MET A 95 -12.63 -19.98 22.08
N LYS A 96 -11.45 -20.35 22.58
CA LYS A 96 -11.19 -20.51 24.02
C LYS A 96 -10.27 -19.41 24.50
N LEU A 97 -10.75 -18.64 25.47
CA LEU A 97 -10.08 -17.47 26.00
C LEU A 97 -9.59 -17.66 27.43
N GLY A 98 -8.41 -17.13 27.67
CA GLY A 98 -7.73 -17.07 28.95
C GLY A 98 -7.33 -18.44 29.53
N PRO A 99 -6.75 -18.42 30.73
CA PRO A 99 -6.30 -19.62 31.43
C PRO A 99 -7.45 -20.56 31.81
N ALA A 100 -8.65 -19.99 32.06
CA ALA A 100 -9.86 -20.73 32.39
C ALA A 100 -10.51 -21.40 31.16
N GLY A 101 -10.12 -20.99 29.94
CA GLY A 101 -10.65 -21.55 28.70
C GLY A 101 -12.12 -21.20 28.46
N HIS A 102 -12.53 -19.97 28.79
CA HIS A 102 -13.88 -19.48 28.55
C HIS A 102 -14.21 -19.56 27.05
N GLU A 103 -15.38 -20.09 26.72
CA GLU A 103 -15.82 -20.18 25.32
C GLU A 103 -16.45 -18.85 24.89
N ALA A 104 -15.89 -18.25 23.84
CA ALA A 104 -16.40 -17.04 23.21
C ALA A 104 -16.77 -17.31 21.74
N GLY A 105 -17.88 -16.74 21.28
CA GLY A 105 -18.21 -16.73 19.86
C GLY A 105 -17.25 -15.84 19.07
N ARG A 106 -16.92 -16.22 17.84
CA ARG A 106 -16.10 -15.39 16.93
C ARG A 106 -16.87 -14.19 16.39
N TYR A 107 -17.73 -14.45 15.42
CA TYR A 107 -18.63 -13.48 14.79
C TYR A 107 -20.02 -14.07 14.73
N HIS A 108 -21.04 -13.24 14.62
CA HIS A 108 -22.42 -13.70 14.68
C HIS A 108 -23.04 -13.68 13.29
N ASN A 109 -23.38 -14.85 12.77
CA ASN A 109 -24.10 -15.01 11.50
C ASN A 109 -25.60 -15.00 11.76
N LEU A 110 -26.35 -14.26 10.94
CA LEU A 110 -27.80 -14.32 10.91
C LEU A 110 -28.25 -15.44 9.98
N VAL A 111 -28.96 -16.43 10.53
CA VAL A 111 -29.48 -17.57 9.77
C VAL A 111 -31.00 -17.58 9.81
N ARG A 112 -31.66 -17.67 8.65
CA ARG A 112 -33.13 -17.85 8.55
C ARG A 112 -33.45 -19.02 7.64
N GLY A 113 -34.25 -19.97 8.13
CA GLY A 113 -34.62 -21.16 7.34
C GLY A 113 -33.42 -22.01 6.86
N GLY A 114 -32.29 -21.96 7.58
CA GLY A 114 -31.06 -22.66 7.21
C GLY A 114 -30.12 -21.91 6.25
N ILE A 115 -30.48 -20.69 5.83
CA ILE A 115 -29.67 -19.86 4.91
C ILE A 115 -28.94 -18.79 5.72
N ASN A 116 -27.62 -18.66 5.52
CA ASN A 116 -26.86 -17.53 6.07
C ASN A 116 -27.21 -16.26 5.28
N LEU A 117 -27.85 -15.30 5.96
CA LEU A 117 -28.28 -14.03 5.39
C LEU A 117 -27.19 -12.95 5.46
N GLY A 118 -26.15 -13.15 6.27
CA GLY A 118 -25.13 -12.15 6.54
C GLY A 118 -24.63 -12.20 7.98
N SER A 119 -23.90 -11.17 8.37
CA SER A 119 -23.33 -11.05 9.72
C SER A 119 -24.02 -9.94 10.49
N VAL A 120 -24.17 -10.14 11.80
CA VAL A 120 -24.62 -9.10 12.74
C VAL A 120 -23.48 -8.68 13.65
N PHE A 121 -23.45 -7.39 14.00
CA PHE A 121 -22.32 -6.75 14.66
C PHE A 121 -22.77 -5.69 15.67
N GLY A 122 -21.79 -5.20 16.43
CA GLY A 122 -21.95 -4.11 17.40
C GLY A 122 -22.63 -4.55 18.70
N PRO A 123 -22.79 -3.61 19.64
CA PRO A 123 -23.49 -3.86 20.90
C PRO A 123 -24.87 -4.45 20.66
N ASP A 124 -25.20 -5.52 21.38
CA ASP A 124 -26.48 -6.25 21.29
C ASP A 124 -26.87 -6.68 19.86
N GLU A 125 -25.89 -6.87 18.96
CA GLU A 125 -26.10 -7.30 17.57
C GLU A 125 -26.99 -6.34 16.76
N ALA A 126 -26.94 -5.05 17.10
CA ALA A 126 -27.83 -4.03 16.55
C ALA A 126 -27.62 -3.70 15.06
N TYR A 127 -26.54 -4.16 14.45
CA TYR A 127 -26.20 -3.90 13.05
C TYR A 127 -26.16 -5.18 12.23
N PHE A 128 -26.53 -5.09 10.97
CA PHE A 128 -26.56 -6.20 10.01
C PHE A 128 -25.84 -5.81 8.73
N LEU A 129 -24.91 -6.67 8.30
CA LEU A 129 -24.30 -6.65 6.98
C LEU A 129 -24.86 -7.83 6.18
N PRO A 130 -25.73 -7.57 5.18
CA PRO A 130 -26.25 -8.63 4.34
C PRO A 130 -25.12 -9.34 3.58
N ALA A 131 -25.17 -10.67 3.53
CA ALA A 131 -24.22 -11.45 2.74
C ALA A 131 -24.30 -11.00 1.27
N PRO A 132 -23.15 -10.70 0.64
CA PRO A 132 -23.13 -10.29 -0.76
C PRO A 132 -23.59 -11.44 -1.65
N ARG A 133 -24.02 -11.12 -2.88
CA ARG A 133 -24.52 -12.09 -3.84
C ARG A 133 -23.73 -12.01 -5.13
N LEU A 134 -23.42 -13.18 -5.69
CA LEU A 134 -22.95 -13.23 -7.08
C LEU A 134 -24.14 -12.94 -8.01
N GLU A 135 -23.99 -11.92 -8.84
CA GLU A 135 -24.99 -11.50 -9.83
C GLU A 135 -24.40 -11.55 -11.24
N GLY A 136 -25.29 -11.63 -12.23
CA GLY A 136 -24.92 -11.65 -13.64
C GLY A 136 -24.46 -13.01 -14.18
N GLN A 137 -24.19 -12.99 -15.48
CA GLN A 137 -23.83 -14.16 -16.27
C GLN A 137 -22.31 -14.23 -16.46
N ALA A 138 -21.76 -15.43 -16.36
CA ALA A 138 -20.38 -15.67 -16.77
C ALA A 138 -20.24 -15.48 -18.29
N LEU A 139 -19.05 -15.08 -18.74
CA LEU A 139 -18.74 -15.08 -20.16
C LEU A 139 -18.62 -16.52 -20.66
N ASP A 140 -19.30 -16.86 -21.76
CA ASP A 140 -19.04 -18.11 -22.47
C ASP A 140 -17.63 -18.06 -23.07
N LEU A 141 -16.74 -18.85 -22.47
CA LEU A 141 -15.32 -18.89 -22.81
C LEU A 141 -15.03 -19.65 -24.10
N ALA A 142 -15.91 -20.56 -24.51
CA ALA A 142 -15.81 -21.24 -25.79
C ALA A 142 -16.20 -20.25 -26.91
N TRP A 143 -17.36 -19.59 -26.76
CA TRP A 143 -17.77 -18.50 -27.65
C TRP A 143 -16.67 -17.45 -27.79
N ALA A 144 -16.09 -17.00 -26.67
CA ALA A 144 -15.08 -15.95 -26.67
C ALA A 144 -13.78 -16.35 -27.42
N GLY A 145 -13.52 -17.65 -27.63
CA GLY A 145 -12.33 -18.16 -28.31
C GLY A 145 -12.47 -18.39 -29.81
N TYR A 146 -13.68 -18.35 -30.38
CA TYR A 146 -13.89 -18.56 -31.82
C TYR A 146 -13.66 -17.28 -32.63
N LEU A 147 -13.07 -17.44 -33.84
CA LEU A 147 -12.82 -16.31 -34.74
C LEU A 147 -14.14 -15.68 -35.23
N ALA A 148 -15.10 -16.53 -35.62
CA ALA A 148 -16.41 -16.15 -36.11
C ALA A 148 -17.29 -15.40 -35.09
N SER A 149 -16.89 -15.36 -33.81
CA SER A 149 -17.54 -14.56 -32.78
C SER A 149 -17.34 -13.06 -32.97
N TYR A 150 -16.42 -12.65 -33.84
CA TYR A 150 -16.03 -11.26 -34.03
C TYR A 150 -15.96 -10.90 -35.52
N THR A 151 -16.53 -9.75 -35.86
CA THR A 151 -16.32 -9.13 -37.18
C THR A 151 -15.98 -7.67 -37.00
N LEU A 152 -14.90 -7.20 -37.62
CA LEU A 152 -14.50 -5.80 -37.64
C LEU A 152 -14.75 -5.23 -39.03
N ALA A 153 -15.39 -4.07 -39.10
CA ALA A 153 -15.62 -3.34 -40.35
C ALA A 153 -15.37 -1.84 -40.14
N SER A 154 -15.11 -1.13 -41.22
CA SER A 154 -14.99 0.33 -41.25
C SER A 154 -15.59 0.87 -42.54
N ALA A 155 -16.31 1.99 -42.44
CA ALA A 155 -16.84 2.67 -43.61
C ALA A 155 -15.81 3.60 -44.28
N ASP A 156 -14.76 3.99 -43.55
CA ASP A 156 -13.79 5.00 -43.98
C ASP A 156 -12.35 4.47 -44.06
N ASP A 157 -12.10 3.20 -43.73
CA ASP A 157 -10.87 2.46 -43.98
C ASP A 157 -11.09 1.36 -45.05
N PRO A 158 -10.53 1.53 -46.26
CA PRO A 158 -10.67 0.56 -47.35
C PRO A 158 -10.20 -0.86 -47.00
N ALA A 159 -9.24 -1.01 -46.08
CA ALA A 159 -8.76 -2.33 -45.65
C ALA A 159 -9.82 -3.13 -44.87
N TYR A 160 -10.83 -2.44 -44.34
CA TYR A 160 -11.93 -3.00 -43.54
C TYR A 160 -13.31 -2.66 -44.10
N ALA A 161 -13.39 -2.26 -45.38
CA ALA A 161 -14.66 -1.91 -46.04
C ALA A 161 -15.66 -3.09 -46.06
N THR A 162 -15.13 -4.31 -46.15
CA THR A 162 -15.90 -5.55 -45.94
C THR A 162 -15.64 -6.04 -44.53
N PRO A 163 -16.65 -6.52 -43.77
CA PRO A 163 -16.43 -7.12 -42.46
C PRO A 163 -15.44 -8.29 -42.50
N LEU A 164 -14.44 -8.26 -41.61
CA LEU A 164 -13.39 -9.28 -41.52
C LEU A 164 -13.39 -9.94 -40.13
N GLU A 165 -13.17 -11.25 -40.11
CA GLU A 165 -12.86 -11.99 -38.89
C GLU A 165 -11.39 -11.75 -38.47
N PRO A 166 -11.06 -11.87 -37.17
CA PRO A 166 -9.68 -11.88 -36.73
C PRO A 166 -8.95 -13.16 -37.17
N LEU A 167 -7.64 -13.06 -37.36
CA LEU A 167 -6.74 -14.16 -37.69
C LEU A 167 -6.36 -15.05 -36.49
N ALA A 168 -6.62 -14.59 -35.27
CA ALA A 168 -6.45 -15.33 -34.03
C ALA A 168 -7.18 -14.62 -32.88
N VAL A 169 -7.56 -15.40 -31.86
CA VAL A 169 -8.08 -14.87 -30.60
C VAL A 169 -7.23 -15.39 -29.46
N TYR A 170 -6.70 -14.48 -28.65
CA TYR A 170 -6.02 -14.79 -27.40
C TYR A 170 -6.82 -14.27 -26.22
N ARG A 171 -6.52 -14.77 -25.03
CA ARG A 171 -7.26 -14.40 -23.83
C ARG A 171 -6.37 -14.33 -22.60
N LYS A 172 -6.59 -13.28 -21.81
CA LYS A 172 -6.17 -13.17 -20.40
C LYS A 172 -7.41 -12.98 -19.54
N SER A 173 -7.54 -13.73 -18.45
CA SER A 173 -8.63 -13.56 -17.46
C SER A 173 -8.01 -13.34 -16.10
N ALA A 174 -8.50 -12.35 -15.35
CA ALA A 174 -8.09 -12.09 -13.98
C ALA A 174 -9.31 -12.04 -13.06
N PRO A 175 -9.23 -12.60 -11.84
CA PRO A 175 -10.27 -12.36 -10.84
C PRO A 175 -10.32 -10.86 -10.51
N GLU A 176 -11.52 -10.29 -10.48
CA GLU A 176 -11.71 -8.87 -10.14
C GLU A 176 -12.12 -8.72 -8.67
N MET A 177 -13.02 -9.58 -8.21
CA MET A 177 -13.44 -9.67 -6.82
C MET A 177 -13.60 -11.14 -6.41
N VAL A 178 -13.27 -11.42 -5.14
CA VAL A 178 -13.37 -12.75 -4.53
C VAL A 178 -14.03 -12.59 -3.18
N GLU A 179 -15.19 -13.20 -2.97
CA GLU A 179 -15.96 -13.01 -1.74
C GLU A 179 -16.83 -14.22 -1.39
N TRP A 180 -17.13 -14.40 -0.11
CA TRP A 180 -18.12 -15.35 0.36
C TRP A 180 -19.53 -14.82 0.13
N VAL A 181 -20.34 -15.57 -0.63
CA VAL A 181 -21.66 -15.09 -1.06
C VAL A 181 -22.80 -15.88 -0.42
N ALA A 182 -23.99 -15.27 -0.35
CA ALA A 182 -25.19 -15.88 0.21
C ALA A 182 -25.61 -17.19 -0.49
N GLN A 183 -25.22 -17.37 -1.75
CA GLN A 183 -25.43 -18.61 -2.51
C GLN A 183 -24.59 -19.80 -2.00
N GLY A 184 -23.62 -19.55 -1.12
CA GLY A 184 -22.73 -20.55 -0.54
C GLY A 184 -21.36 -20.59 -1.21
N GLY A 185 -20.32 -20.77 -0.39
CA GLY A 185 -18.94 -20.82 -0.85
C GLY A 185 -18.36 -19.46 -1.24
N GLN A 186 -17.14 -19.49 -1.75
CA GLN A 186 -16.45 -18.32 -2.28
C GLN A 186 -16.75 -18.17 -3.78
N ALA A 187 -17.32 -17.04 -4.17
CA ALA A 187 -17.52 -16.66 -5.56
C ALA A 187 -16.37 -15.78 -6.07
N ARG A 188 -16.19 -15.77 -7.40
CA ARG A 188 -15.16 -14.97 -8.08
C ARG A 188 -15.75 -14.32 -9.32
N THR A 189 -15.67 -13.00 -9.43
CA THR A 189 -15.94 -12.28 -10.68
C THR A 189 -14.69 -12.29 -11.55
N ALA A 190 -14.83 -12.05 -12.85
CA ALA A 190 -13.70 -12.04 -13.75
C ALA A 190 -13.73 -10.86 -14.72
N ARG A 191 -12.55 -10.24 -14.90
CA ARG A 191 -12.26 -9.37 -16.04
C ARG A 191 -11.51 -10.16 -17.09
N HIS A 192 -12.06 -10.19 -18.29
CA HIS A 192 -11.49 -10.84 -19.46
C HIS A 192 -10.92 -9.81 -20.43
N HIS A 193 -9.73 -10.06 -20.94
CA HIS A 193 -9.14 -9.35 -22.07
C HIS A 193 -9.09 -10.33 -23.24
N LEU A 194 -9.87 -10.03 -24.28
CA LEU A 194 -9.95 -10.79 -25.52
C LEU A 194 -9.11 -10.07 -26.56
N PHE A 195 -8.03 -10.68 -27.02
CA PHE A 195 -7.09 -10.07 -27.96
C PHE A 195 -7.31 -10.65 -29.35
N LEU A 196 -7.79 -9.82 -30.26
CA LEU A 196 -8.14 -10.16 -31.63
C LEU A 196 -6.97 -9.75 -32.54
N ARG A 197 -6.24 -10.72 -33.09
CA ARG A 197 -5.22 -10.45 -34.10
C ARG A 197 -5.89 -10.13 -35.43
N LEU A 198 -5.81 -8.88 -35.87
CA LEU A 198 -6.45 -8.40 -37.08
C LEU A 198 -5.62 -8.74 -38.34
N PRO A 199 -6.24 -8.75 -39.54
CA PRO A 199 -5.52 -8.93 -40.80
C PRO A 199 -4.51 -7.82 -41.13
N GLY A 200 -4.69 -6.62 -40.57
CA GLY A 200 -3.82 -5.46 -40.79
C GLY A 200 -3.87 -4.47 -39.62
N PRO A 201 -3.09 -3.39 -39.68
CA PRO A 201 -3.14 -2.32 -38.70
C PRO A 201 -4.37 -1.43 -38.89
N LEU A 202 -4.81 -0.79 -37.81
CA LEU A 202 -5.81 0.27 -37.88
C LEU A 202 -5.15 1.60 -38.26
N VAL A 203 -5.91 2.49 -38.89
CA VAL A 203 -5.46 3.81 -39.35
C VAL A 203 -5.97 4.89 -38.39
N PRO A 204 -5.10 5.73 -37.81
CA PRO A 204 -5.51 6.81 -36.92
C PRO A 204 -6.58 7.72 -37.54
N GLY A 205 -7.56 8.11 -36.74
CA GLY A 205 -8.70 8.95 -37.12
C GLY A 205 -9.84 8.22 -37.84
N LYS A 206 -9.70 6.93 -38.15
CA LYS A 206 -10.77 6.11 -38.77
C LYS A 206 -11.74 5.53 -37.75
N HIS A 207 -12.91 5.14 -38.24
CA HIS A 207 -14.02 4.65 -37.43
C HIS A 207 -14.24 3.16 -37.68
N TYR A 208 -14.25 2.38 -36.61
CA TYR A 208 -14.38 0.94 -36.67
C TYR A 208 -15.62 0.47 -35.91
N ARG A 209 -16.24 -0.57 -36.43
CA ARG A 209 -17.40 -1.24 -35.84
C ARG A 209 -17.05 -2.71 -35.61
N LEU A 210 -16.93 -3.08 -34.33
CA LEU A 210 -16.80 -4.45 -33.88
C LEU A 210 -18.19 -5.03 -33.61
N ALA A 211 -18.56 -6.08 -34.32
CA ALA A 211 -19.83 -6.77 -34.15
C ALA A 211 -19.61 -8.21 -33.69
N PHE A 212 -20.62 -8.74 -32.99
CA PHE A 212 -20.66 -10.09 -32.45
C PHE A 212 -21.82 -10.84 -33.12
N PRO A 213 -21.56 -11.62 -34.20
CA PRO A 213 -22.62 -12.29 -34.94
C PRO A 213 -23.33 -13.38 -34.11
N GLY A 214 -24.58 -13.68 -34.48
CA GLY A 214 -25.38 -14.73 -33.85
C GLY A 214 -25.94 -14.36 -32.48
N ASP A 215 -26.23 -15.37 -31.66
CA ASP A 215 -26.71 -15.21 -30.28
C ASP A 215 -25.52 -14.99 -29.33
N ALA A 216 -24.89 -13.81 -29.45
CA ALA A 216 -23.70 -13.47 -28.69
C ALA A 216 -24.03 -13.12 -27.22
N PRO A 217 -23.20 -13.53 -26.25
CA PRO A 217 -23.37 -13.14 -24.85
C PRO A 217 -23.04 -11.66 -24.58
N LEU A 218 -22.39 -10.98 -25.53
CA LEU A 218 -22.03 -9.56 -25.42
C LEU A 218 -23.03 -8.64 -26.10
N ALA A 219 -23.19 -7.45 -25.52
CA ALA A 219 -23.82 -6.33 -26.20
C ALA A 219 -23.01 -5.93 -27.44
N GLY A 220 -23.66 -5.69 -28.57
CA GLY A 220 -23.00 -5.13 -29.74
C GLY A 220 -23.96 -4.52 -30.76
N PRO A 221 -23.43 -3.84 -31.78
CA PRO A 221 -21.99 -3.61 -32.03
C PRO A 221 -21.35 -2.62 -31.05
N VAL A 222 -20.02 -2.64 -30.96
CA VAL A 222 -19.22 -1.57 -30.38
C VAL A 222 -18.60 -0.76 -31.52
N ALA A 223 -18.77 0.55 -31.49
CA ALA A 223 -18.15 1.45 -32.46
C ALA A 223 -17.09 2.30 -31.75
N PHE A 224 -15.94 2.50 -32.38
CA PHE A 224 -14.88 3.32 -31.80
C PHE A 224 -14.09 4.07 -32.87
N THR A 225 -13.58 5.25 -32.48
CA THR A 225 -12.60 6.00 -33.27
C THR A 225 -11.21 5.56 -32.83
N PHE A 226 -10.37 5.12 -33.78
CA PHE A 226 -8.98 4.85 -33.46
C PHE A 226 -8.18 6.16 -33.42
N ASP A 227 -8.22 6.83 -32.27
CA ASP A 227 -7.40 8.01 -31.98
C ASP A 227 -6.16 7.58 -31.20
N ASP A 228 -5.01 7.43 -31.85
CA ASP A 228 -3.79 6.96 -31.21
C ASP A 228 -3.15 8.00 -30.26
N HIS A 229 -3.63 9.24 -30.25
CA HIS A 229 -3.22 10.28 -29.31
C HIS A 229 -4.06 10.31 -28.03
N ARG A 230 -5.27 9.74 -28.04
CA ARG A 230 -6.21 9.78 -26.90
C ARG A 230 -6.75 8.43 -26.43
N LEU A 231 -6.87 7.45 -27.33
CA LEU A 231 -7.36 6.12 -27.00
C LEU A 231 -6.32 5.40 -26.12
N ARG A 232 -6.73 5.09 -24.89
CA ARG A 232 -5.84 4.50 -23.89
C ARG A 232 -5.50 3.07 -24.25
N THR A 233 -4.22 2.76 -24.30
CA THR A 233 -3.71 1.39 -24.35
C THR A 233 -3.14 0.96 -23.00
N GLU A 234 -3.34 -0.31 -22.63
CA GLU A 234 -2.69 -0.91 -21.45
C GLU A 234 -1.21 -1.25 -21.69
N ALA A 235 -0.73 -1.14 -22.94
CA ALA A 235 0.66 -1.39 -23.25
C ALA A 235 1.60 -0.31 -22.68
N LEU A 236 1.08 0.89 -22.39
CA LEU A 236 1.85 2.04 -21.90
C LEU A 236 1.69 2.22 -20.39
N HIS A 237 2.83 2.29 -19.70
CA HIS A 237 2.92 2.42 -18.24
C HIS A 237 3.71 3.69 -17.91
N VAL A 238 3.09 4.61 -17.18
CA VAL A 238 3.67 5.89 -16.76
C VAL A 238 3.53 6.04 -15.26
N ASN A 239 4.35 6.90 -14.63
CA ASN A 239 4.05 7.34 -13.28
C ASN A 239 2.81 8.23 -13.31
N LEU A 240 1.69 7.73 -12.78
CA LEU A 240 0.40 8.44 -12.78
C LEU A 240 0.41 9.70 -11.92
N HIS A 241 1.32 9.79 -10.94
CA HIS A 241 1.46 11.00 -10.15
C HIS A 241 2.18 12.10 -10.92
N GLY A 242 3.19 11.71 -11.71
CA GLY A 242 3.95 12.60 -12.55
C GLY A 242 5.46 12.48 -12.36
N TYR A 243 6.18 13.50 -12.81
CA TYR A 243 7.63 13.61 -12.70
C TYR A 243 8.04 15.03 -12.29
N HIS A 244 9.15 15.15 -11.58
CA HIS A 244 9.71 16.47 -11.30
C HIS A 244 10.53 16.98 -12.51
N PRO A 245 10.46 18.28 -12.90
CA PRO A 245 11.18 18.82 -14.06
C PRO A 245 12.66 18.43 -14.12
N ARG A 246 13.34 18.50 -12.95
CA ARG A 246 14.78 18.22 -12.79
C ARG A 246 15.11 16.77 -12.44
N GLU A 247 14.14 15.87 -12.46
CA GLU A 247 14.38 14.46 -12.19
C GLU A 247 15.33 13.85 -13.24
N THR A 248 16.34 13.12 -12.78
CA THR A 248 17.42 12.58 -13.62
C THR A 248 16.97 11.45 -14.53
N GLU A 249 15.88 10.76 -14.19
CA GLU A 249 15.27 9.72 -15.01
C GLU A 249 13.75 9.95 -15.09
N LYS A 250 13.25 10.24 -16.28
CA LYS A 250 11.82 10.29 -16.59
C LYS A 250 11.55 9.30 -17.70
N THR A 251 11.02 8.15 -17.31
CA THR A 251 10.85 7.00 -18.19
C THR A 251 9.42 6.47 -18.10
N ALA A 252 8.81 6.23 -19.25
CA ALA A 252 7.64 5.37 -19.40
C ALA A 252 8.07 3.97 -19.86
N LEU A 253 7.27 2.96 -19.55
CA LEU A 253 7.51 1.59 -19.99
C LEU A 253 6.46 1.19 -21.03
N LEU A 254 6.90 0.48 -22.05
CA LEU A 254 6.06 -0.14 -23.06
C LEU A 254 6.20 -1.65 -22.97
N SER A 255 5.09 -2.34 -22.70
CA SER A 255 5.05 -3.80 -22.62
C SER A 255 3.61 -4.31 -22.63
N MET A 256 3.33 -5.41 -23.34
CA MET A 256 2.02 -6.10 -23.31
C MET A 256 2.13 -7.63 -23.24
N TRP A 257 1.34 -8.27 -22.36
CA TRP A 257 1.14 -9.72 -22.30
C TRP A 257 -0.29 -10.08 -22.69
N LEU A 258 -0.41 -10.89 -23.73
CA LEU A 258 -1.67 -11.26 -24.38
C LEU A 258 -2.32 -12.52 -23.77
N GLY A 259 -1.89 -12.93 -22.57
CA GLY A 259 -2.35 -14.16 -21.93
C GLY A 259 -1.92 -15.39 -22.72
N SER A 260 -2.89 -16.13 -23.28
CA SER A 260 -2.62 -17.30 -24.13
C SER A 260 -1.84 -16.98 -25.42
N GLY A 261 -1.72 -15.70 -25.80
CA GLY A 261 -0.92 -15.24 -26.94
C GLY A 261 0.55 -14.94 -26.61
N GLY A 262 0.98 -15.06 -25.34
CA GLY A 262 2.33 -14.74 -24.92
C GLY A 262 2.64 -13.23 -24.91
N GLY A 263 3.92 -12.87 -24.94
CA GLY A 263 4.36 -11.48 -25.02
C GLY A 263 4.07 -10.89 -26.40
N ALA A 264 3.50 -9.69 -26.45
CA ALA A 264 3.19 -9.03 -27.70
C ALA A 264 4.46 -8.61 -28.47
N ASP A 265 4.41 -8.69 -29.81
CA ASP A 265 5.45 -8.13 -30.65
C ASP A 265 5.25 -6.61 -30.79
N LEU A 266 6.20 -5.86 -30.24
CA LEU A 266 6.23 -4.39 -30.26
C LEU A 266 7.48 -3.87 -30.99
N THR A 267 8.23 -4.75 -31.66
CA THR A 267 9.53 -4.42 -32.28
C THR A 267 9.42 -3.51 -33.50
N SER A 268 8.24 -3.46 -34.13
CA SER A 268 7.95 -2.62 -35.28
C SER A 268 7.69 -1.15 -34.92
N LEU A 269 7.53 -0.82 -33.64
CA LEU A 269 7.24 0.54 -33.16
C LEU A 269 8.55 1.32 -32.99
N PRO A 270 8.82 2.36 -33.80
CA PRO A 270 10.16 2.96 -33.84
C PRO A 270 10.36 4.09 -32.82
N ARG A 271 9.27 4.77 -32.42
CA ARG A 271 9.33 6.01 -31.63
C ARG A 271 8.09 6.17 -30.76
N PHE A 272 8.23 7.03 -29.76
CA PHE A 272 7.13 7.57 -28.97
C PHE A 272 7.15 9.10 -29.02
N ALA A 273 6.03 9.70 -28.65
CA ALA A 273 5.86 11.13 -28.52
C ALA A 273 5.36 11.47 -27.11
N LEU A 274 5.73 12.66 -26.65
CA LEU A 274 5.16 13.29 -25.47
C LEU A 274 4.23 14.39 -25.99
N VAL A 275 2.96 14.30 -25.62
CA VAL A 275 1.89 15.13 -26.18
C VAL A 275 1.26 15.94 -25.05
N ALA A 276 1.11 17.25 -25.24
CA ALA A 276 0.40 18.10 -24.30
C ALA A 276 -1.08 17.73 -24.26
N ASP A 277 -1.61 17.45 -23.06
CA ASP A 277 -2.97 16.95 -22.89
C ASP A 277 -4.04 17.99 -23.30
N ALA A 278 -3.73 19.28 -23.15
CA ALA A 278 -4.66 20.38 -23.41
C ALA A 278 -4.99 20.60 -24.89
N ASP A 279 -4.00 20.46 -25.79
CA ASP A 279 -4.13 20.83 -27.21
C ASP A 279 -3.70 19.71 -28.18
N GLY A 280 -3.23 18.57 -27.67
CA GLY A 280 -2.77 17.44 -28.49
C GLY A 280 -1.44 17.70 -29.21
N ARG A 281 -0.73 18.77 -28.87
CA ARG A 281 0.55 19.11 -29.53
C ARG A 281 1.68 18.21 -29.04
N THR A 282 2.40 17.60 -29.98
CA THR A 282 3.66 16.92 -29.69
C THR A 282 4.71 17.93 -29.24
N VAL A 283 5.28 17.72 -28.05
CA VAL A 283 6.30 18.60 -27.45
C VAL A 283 7.67 17.93 -27.32
N PHE A 284 7.72 16.60 -27.46
CA PHE A 284 8.94 15.82 -27.43
C PHE A 284 8.73 14.52 -28.22
N GLU A 285 9.80 14.00 -28.82
CA GLU A 285 9.81 12.68 -29.45
C GLU A 285 11.10 11.94 -29.05
N GLY A 286 11.01 10.63 -28.91
CA GLY A 286 12.14 9.79 -28.56
C GLY A 286 12.07 8.38 -29.16
N PRO A 287 13.21 7.69 -29.28
CA PRO A 287 13.22 6.31 -29.74
C PRO A 287 12.67 5.37 -28.67
N ILE A 288 12.03 4.29 -29.09
CA ILE A 288 11.68 3.17 -28.20
C ILE A 288 12.92 2.28 -28.08
N ARG A 289 13.38 2.01 -26.85
CA ARG A 289 14.59 1.21 -26.59
C ARG A 289 14.26 -0.03 -25.80
N LEU A 290 14.76 -1.19 -26.22
CA LEU A 290 14.63 -2.43 -25.44
C LEU A 290 15.37 -2.27 -24.10
N ARG A 291 14.63 -2.39 -22.99
CA ARG A 291 15.18 -2.36 -21.63
C ARG A 291 15.45 -3.77 -21.13
N VAL A 292 14.48 -4.67 -21.33
CA VAL A 292 14.54 -6.06 -20.91
C VAL A 292 13.98 -6.95 -22.01
N LEU A 293 14.83 -7.76 -22.64
CA LEU A 293 14.39 -8.85 -23.52
C LEU A 293 13.77 -9.97 -22.67
N ALA A 294 12.59 -10.45 -23.02
CA ALA A 294 12.06 -11.70 -22.48
C ALA A 294 12.67 -12.90 -23.21
N THR A 295 13.14 -13.89 -22.46
CA THR A 295 13.55 -15.19 -22.98
C THR A 295 12.98 -16.29 -22.09
N PRO A 296 12.75 -17.51 -22.60
CA PRO A 296 12.19 -18.61 -21.80
C PRO A 296 12.96 -18.91 -20.51
N ASP A 297 14.28 -18.69 -20.52
CA ASP A 297 15.15 -18.94 -19.36
C ASP A 297 15.36 -17.70 -18.48
N LYS A 298 14.91 -16.51 -18.92
CA LYS A 298 15.13 -15.28 -18.16
C LYS A 298 14.09 -15.14 -17.07
N LYS A 299 14.58 -15.32 -15.86
CA LYS A 299 13.82 -15.08 -14.64
C LYS A 299 14.20 -13.72 -14.06
N VAL A 300 13.23 -12.92 -13.64
CA VAL A 300 13.46 -11.63 -12.98
C VAL A 300 13.27 -11.82 -11.48
N PRO A 301 14.25 -11.44 -10.64
CA PRO A 301 14.09 -11.53 -9.19
C PRO A 301 12.92 -10.64 -8.75
N LEU A 302 11.99 -11.22 -7.98
CA LEU A 302 10.81 -10.54 -7.44
C LEU A 302 11.22 -9.49 -6.39
N TYR A 303 12.34 -9.75 -5.71
CA TYR A 303 13.01 -8.86 -4.77
C TYR A 303 14.52 -9.13 -4.85
N PRO A 304 15.39 -8.11 -4.86
CA PRO A 304 16.83 -8.32 -4.93
C PRO A 304 17.42 -9.05 -3.70
N ALA A 305 16.67 -9.17 -2.59
CA ALA A 305 17.17 -9.65 -1.30
C ALA A 305 16.57 -10.98 -0.78
N ARG A 306 15.64 -11.63 -1.50
CA ARG A 306 15.11 -12.94 -1.10
C ARG A 306 15.34 -13.98 -2.19
N GLU A 307 15.64 -15.21 -1.78
CA GLU A 307 15.57 -16.42 -2.60
C GLU A 307 14.11 -16.74 -3.00
N THR A 308 13.33 -15.75 -3.42
CA THR A 308 12.06 -15.99 -4.09
C THR A 308 12.37 -16.58 -5.46
N ALA A 309 11.65 -17.65 -5.84
CA ALA A 309 11.71 -18.19 -7.19
C ALA A 309 11.57 -17.02 -8.18
N PRO A 310 12.56 -16.80 -9.05
CA PRO A 310 12.54 -15.64 -9.91
C PRO A 310 11.37 -15.77 -10.90
N LEU A 311 10.66 -14.68 -11.17
CA LEU A 311 9.46 -14.69 -11.99
C LEU A 311 9.81 -14.88 -13.45
N ASP A 312 9.00 -15.68 -14.15
CA ASP A 312 8.97 -15.63 -15.60
C ASP A 312 8.61 -14.22 -16.05
N LEU A 313 9.41 -13.67 -16.97
CA LEU A 313 9.06 -12.44 -17.66
C LEU A 313 8.40 -12.83 -18.99
N PRO A 314 7.06 -12.87 -19.06
CA PRO A 314 6.36 -13.43 -20.22
C PRO A 314 6.40 -12.49 -21.46
N MET A 315 7.04 -11.33 -21.35
CA MET A 315 6.98 -10.22 -22.32
C MET A 315 8.22 -9.32 -22.24
N SER A 316 8.71 -8.84 -23.38
CA SER A 316 9.78 -7.84 -23.39
C SER A 316 9.29 -6.48 -22.87
N VAL A 317 10.20 -5.74 -22.23
CA VAL A 317 9.94 -4.39 -21.70
C VAL A 317 10.83 -3.39 -22.42
N TYR A 318 10.21 -2.31 -22.90
CA TYR A 318 10.89 -1.21 -23.59
C TYR A 318 10.81 0.07 -22.76
N ALA A 319 11.86 0.88 -22.80
CA ALA A 319 11.96 2.18 -22.15
C ALA A 319 11.70 3.31 -23.15
N LEU A 320 10.89 4.27 -22.72
CA LEU A 320 10.55 5.51 -23.42
C LEU A 320 11.07 6.66 -22.55
N ASP A 321 12.32 7.06 -22.79
CA ASP A 321 13.05 8.04 -21.98
C ASP A 321 12.82 9.47 -22.50
N PHE A 322 12.24 10.31 -21.65
CA PHE A 322 12.00 11.72 -21.88
C PHE A 322 12.63 12.59 -20.77
N SER A 323 13.70 12.12 -20.14
CA SER A 323 14.43 12.82 -19.08
C SER A 323 14.90 14.21 -19.49
N ALA A 324 15.19 14.43 -20.77
CA ALA A 324 15.60 15.72 -21.31
C ALA A 324 14.47 16.77 -21.35
N PHE A 325 13.20 16.35 -21.28
CA PHE A 325 12.06 17.26 -21.33
C PHE A 325 11.71 17.76 -19.93
N THR A 326 11.78 19.07 -19.70
CA THR A 326 11.66 19.66 -18.35
C THR A 326 10.53 20.69 -18.22
N THR A 327 9.78 20.95 -19.29
CA THR A 327 8.73 21.99 -19.27
C THR A 327 7.55 21.54 -18.42
N PRO A 328 7.16 22.27 -17.36
CA PRO A 328 6.00 21.90 -16.57
C PRO A 328 4.69 21.87 -17.38
N GLY A 329 3.78 20.97 -17.03
CA GLY A 329 2.50 20.80 -17.73
C GLY A 329 1.85 19.44 -17.51
N VAL A 330 0.72 19.19 -18.20
CA VAL A 330 0.04 17.89 -18.22
C VAL A 330 0.24 17.25 -19.59
N TYR A 331 0.68 15.99 -19.58
CA TYR A 331 1.14 15.30 -20.78
C TYR A 331 0.66 13.85 -20.83
N ARG A 332 0.70 13.30 -22.05
CA ARG A 332 0.57 11.86 -22.32
C ARG A 332 1.82 11.36 -23.03
N VAL A 333 2.17 10.11 -22.78
CA VAL A 333 3.03 9.35 -23.67
C VAL A 333 2.14 8.73 -24.73
N VAL A 334 2.48 8.94 -26.00
CA VAL A 334 1.79 8.42 -27.18
C VAL A 334 2.76 7.57 -27.98
N VAL A 335 2.30 6.41 -28.45
CA VAL A 335 3.02 5.62 -29.44
C VAL A 335 2.17 5.60 -30.71
N PRO A 336 2.59 6.31 -31.78
CA PRO A 336 1.84 6.38 -33.02
C PRO A 336 1.50 4.99 -33.57
N GLY A 337 0.24 4.80 -33.98
CA GLY A 337 -0.29 3.52 -34.42
C GLY A 337 -0.60 2.50 -33.31
N LEU A 338 -0.46 2.87 -32.03
CA LEU A 338 -0.81 2.01 -30.89
C LEU A 338 -1.81 2.67 -29.94
N GLY A 339 -1.52 3.87 -29.42
CA GLY A 339 -2.38 4.54 -28.45
C GLY A 339 -1.61 5.41 -27.44
N ALA A 340 -2.35 5.87 -26.43
CA ALA A 340 -1.87 6.80 -25.42
C ALA A 340 -1.85 6.22 -24.00
N SER A 341 -1.01 6.79 -23.14
CA SER A 341 -1.04 6.58 -21.69
C SER A 341 -2.18 7.35 -21.02
N PHE A 342 -2.32 7.17 -19.71
CA PHE A 342 -2.98 8.16 -18.87
C PHE A 342 -2.25 9.51 -18.93
N PRO A 343 -2.97 10.62 -18.74
CA PRO A 343 -2.32 11.91 -18.55
C PRO A 343 -1.58 11.94 -17.20
N PHE A 344 -0.45 12.62 -17.14
CA PHE A 344 0.37 12.82 -15.94
C PHE A 344 0.99 14.22 -15.93
N ARG A 345 1.43 14.68 -14.76
CA ARG A 345 2.05 16.00 -14.59
C ARG A 345 3.57 15.94 -14.73
N ILE A 346 4.15 16.99 -15.27
CA ILE A 346 5.55 17.37 -14.99
C ILE A 346 5.47 18.67 -14.19
N ASP A 347 5.88 18.65 -12.92
CA ASP A 347 5.66 19.76 -11.99
C ASP A 347 6.63 19.68 -10.80
N ASP A 348 7.08 20.83 -10.28
CA ASP A 348 7.95 20.89 -9.10
C ASP A 348 7.24 20.37 -7.83
N ALA A 349 5.90 20.37 -7.82
CA ALA A 349 5.08 19.94 -6.70
C ALA A 349 4.71 18.44 -6.72
N VAL A 350 5.04 17.66 -7.76
CA VAL A 350 4.64 16.23 -7.86
C VAL A 350 5.00 15.49 -6.57
N TRP A 351 6.27 15.43 -6.19
CA TRP A 351 6.65 14.66 -5.00
C TRP A 351 6.17 15.26 -3.67
N GLN A 352 5.84 16.57 -3.65
CA GLN A 352 5.26 17.24 -2.50
C GLN A 352 3.80 16.80 -2.28
N ASP A 353 3.02 16.72 -3.36
CA ASP A 353 1.64 16.25 -3.35
C ASP A 353 1.57 14.78 -2.88
N ALA A 354 2.45 13.91 -3.39
CA ALA A 354 2.55 12.51 -2.94
C ALA A 354 2.91 12.41 -1.45
N ALA A 355 3.91 13.16 -0.99
CA ALA A 355 4.32 13.15 0.41
C ALA A 355 3.19 13.61 1.33
N ARG A 356 2.48 14.69 0.95
CA ARG A 356 1.32 15.18 1.69
C ARG A 356 0.19 14.15 1.72
N LEU A 357 -0.18 13.57 0.58
CA LEU A 357 -1.26 12.59 0.50
C LEU A 357 -0.94 11.33 1.32
N ALA A 358 0.29 10.84 1.25
CA ALA A 358 0.75 9.71 2.07
C ALA A 358 0.68 10.04 3.57
N ALA A 359 1.11 11.23 3.98
CA ALA A 359 1.04 11.67 5.37
C ALA A 359 -0.40 11.81 5.87
N VAL A 360 -1.30 12.43 5.10
CA VAL A 360 -2.75 12.51 5.43
C VAL A 360 -3.40 11.13 5.47
N GLY A 361 -2.86 10.13 4.75
CA GLY A 361 -3.32 8.74 4.85
C GLY A 361 -3.32 8.20 6.29
N PHE A 362 -2.34 8.62 7.12
CA PHE A 362 -2.25 8.20 8.52
C PHE A 362 -3.39 8.73 9.39
N LEU A 363 -3.92 9.94 9.10
CA LEU A 363 -5.12 10.47 9.75
C LEU A 363 -6.29 9.48 9.66
N ASN A 364 -6.50 8.89 8.48
CA ASN A 364 -7.59 7.94 8.26
C ASN A 364 -7.35 6.60 8.99
N GLN A 365 -6.10 6.30 9.32
CA GLN A 365 -5.72 5.14 10.12
C GLN A 365 -5.70 5.40 11.62
N ARG A 366 -5.85 6.64 12.12
CA ARG A 366 -5.87 6.91 13.57
C ARG A 366 -6.95 6.10 14.27
N SER A 367 -6.59 5.32 15.27
CA SER A 367 -7.50 4.64 16.21
C SER A 367 -7.86 5.59 17.36
N GLY A 368 -9.07 5.51 17.92
CA GLY A 368 -9.43 6.33 19.07
C GLY A 368 -9.90 7.74 18.72
N LEU A 369 -10.12 8.04 17.43
CA LEU A 369 -10.52 9.36 16.93
C LEU A 369 -11.73 9.25 15.98
N ALA A 370 -12.69 10.15 16.14
CA ALA A 370 -13.76 10.32 15.16
C ALA A 370 -13.23 11.04 13.92
N LEU A 371 -13.55 10.53 12.73
CA LEU A 371 -13.15 11.10 11.45
C LEU A 371 -14.31 11.79 10.75
N GLY A 372 -14.00 12.90 10.10
CA GLY A 372 -14.93 13.66 9.27
C GLY A 372 -14.44 15.09 9.00
N PRO A 373 -15.28 15.92 8.36
CA PRO A 373 -14.95 17.31 8.08
C PRO A 373 -14.62 18.10 9.36
N PRO A 374 -13.68 19.06 9.32
CA PRO A 374 -12.99 19.57 8.12
C PRO A 374 -11.75 18.78 7.69
N HIS A 375 -11.36 17.73 8.42
CA HIS A 375 -10.05 17.08 8.25
C HIS A 375 -10.03 16.00 7.17
N THR A 376 -11.15 15.31 6.96
CA THR A 376 -11.30 14.27 5.92
C THR A 376 -12.76 14.15 5.50
N ASP A 377 -13.00 13.81 4.22
CA ASP A 377 -14.36 13.53 3.73
C ASP A 377 -14.86 12.15 4.17
N TYR A 378 -13.95 11.27 4.60
CA TYR A 378 -14.28 9.97 5.15
C TYR A 378 -14.83 10.12 6.58
N LYS A 379 -16.05 9.64 6.79
CA LYS A 379 -16.73 9.73 8.09
C LYS A 379 -16.65 8.40 8.82
N ARG A 380 -16.15 8.44 10.04
CA ARG A 380 -16.11 7.28 10.94
C ARG A 380 -16.36 7.75 12.37
N PRO A 381 -17.30 7.15 13.12
CA PRO A 381 -17.39 7.36 14.56
C PRO A 381 -16.06 7.05 15.26
N ARG A 382 -15.87 7.61 16.46
CA ARG A 382 -14.72 7.22 17.29
C ARG A 382 -14.78 5.73 17.55
N ASP A 383 -13.67 5.06 17.33
CA ASP A 383 -13.50 3.62 17.53
C ASP A 383 -12.51 3.34 18.65
N MET A 384 -12.53 2.12 19.18
CA MET A 384 -11.50 1.56 20.05
C MET A 384 -11.02 2.46 21.22
N HIS A 385 -11.93 3.26 21.78
CA HIS A 385 -11.65 4.20 22.86
C HIS A 385 -12.45 3.84 24.12
N PRO A 386 -11.84 3.89 25.33
CA PRO A 386 -12.50 3.49 26.58
C PRO A 386 -13.77 4.29 26.90
N ALA A 387 -13.83 5.56 26.49
CA ALA A 387 -15.00 6.41 26.67
C ALA A 387 -16.24 5.94 25.87
N ASP A 388 -16.06 5.05 24.88
CA ASP A 388 -17.15 4.43 24.13
C ASP A 388 -17.42 2.99 24.59
N GLY A 389 -16.83 2.58 25.72
CA GLY A 389 -17.01 1.25 26.31
C GLY A 389 -16.11 0.17 25.74
N PHE A 390 -15.19 0.50 24.82
CA PHE A 390 -14.20 -0.45 24.32
C PHE A 390 -13.22 -0.86 25.43
N VAL A 391 -12.99 -2.16 25.60
CA VAL A 391 -12.16 -2.71 26.67
C VAL A 391 -10.93 -3.40 26.07
N VAL A 392 -9.76 -3.00 26.57
CA VAL A 392 -8.50 -3.69 26.31
C VAL A 392 -8.06 -4.38 27.60
N HIS A 393 -7.69 -5.65 27.48
CA HIS A 393 -7.24 -6.50 28.58
C HIS A 393 -5.71 -6.60 28.65
N ARG A 394 -5.20 -7.21 29.73
CA ARG A 394 -3.81 -7.67 29.83
C ARG A 394 -3.69 -9.11 29.36
N THR A 395 -2.46 -9.52 29.08
CA THR A 395 -2.07 -10.91 28.90
C THR A 395 -1.18 -11.36 30.06
N ASP A 396 -1.22 -12.64 30.40
CA ASP A 396 -0.26 -13.30 31.30
C ASP A 396 1.06 -13.55 30.53
N PRO A 397 2.19 -12.90 30.90
CA PRO A 397 3.44 -13.04 30.17
C PRO A 397 4.02 -14.47 30.21
N ALA A 398 3.83 -15.22 31.30
CA ALA A 398 4.34 -16.58 31.42
C ALA A 398 3.62 -17.53 30.46
N LEU A 399 2.29 -17.37 30.32
CA LEU A 399 1.51 -18.13 29.35
C LEU A 399 1.75 -17.68 27.91
N PHE A 400 1.89 -16.37 27.70
CA PHE A 400 2.14 -15.80 26.38
C PHE A 400 3.49 -16.27 25.81
N TYR A 401 4.55 -16.31 26.63
CA TYR A 401 5.88 -16.75 26.24
C TYR A 401 6.17 -18.25 26.43
N ASP A 402 5.17 -19.06 26.82
CA ASP A 402 5.34 -20.50 26.99
C ASP A 402 5.72 -21.20 25.66
N GLN A 403 7.02 -21.48 25.51
CA GLN A 403 7.58 -22.14 24.33
C GLN A 403 7.23 -23.63 24.25
N LYS A 404 6.86 -24.27 25.37
CA LYS A 404 6.39 -25.66 25.37
C LYS A 404 4.98 -25.74 24.77
N ARG A 405 4.11 -24.81 25.16
CA ARG A 405 2.73 -24.73 24.66
C ARG A 405 2.66 -24.25 23.22
N PHE A 406 3.54 -23.32 22.84
CA PHE A 406 3.58 -22.75 21.50
C PHE A 406 4.97 -22.97 20.86
N PRO A 407 5.26 -24.21 20.42
CA PRO A 407 6.52 -24.49 19.74
C PRO A 407 6.55 -23.81 18.36
N GLY A 408 7.68 -23.19 18.01
CA GLY A 408 7.89 -22.51 16.73
C GLY A 408 7.57 -21.00 16.73
N ARG A 409 8.03 -20.30 15.69
CA ARG A 409 8.06 -18.82 15.58
C ARG A 409 6.90 -18.25 14.76
N SER A 410 6.45 -17.04 15.09
CA SER A 410 5.55 -16.13 14.34
C SER A 410 4.13 -16.57 13.97
N GLY A 411 3.82 -17.88 13.93
CA GLY A 411 2.50 -18.37 13.43
C GLY A 411 1.36 -18.44 14.46
N ASN A 412 1.55 -17.95 15.69
CA ASN A 412 0.61 -18.21 16.79
C ASN A 412 0.35 -16.98 17.69
N ALA A 413 0.57 -15.73 17.25
CA ALA A 413 0.32 -14.53 18.08
C ALA A 413 -1.11 -14.53 18.66
N PHE A 414 -2.12 -14.68 17.79
CA PHE A 414 -3.51 -14.87 18.21
C PHE A 414 -3.72 -16.01 19.22
N LYS A 415 -3.11 -17.18 19.01
CA LYS A 415 -3.26 -18.30 19.96
C LYS A 415 -2.60 -18.02 21.30
N ARG A 416 -1.49 -17.28 21.31
CA ARG A 416 -0.82 -16.83 22.54
C ARG A 416 -1.71 -15.85 23.29
N ILE A 417 -2.32 -14.87 22.59
CA ILE A 417 -3.27 -13.93 23.19
C ILE A 417 -4.50 -14.69 23.71
N GLN A 418 -5.16 -15.51 22.88
CA GLN A 418 -6.30 -16.34 23.27
C GLN A 418 -6.00 -17.15 24.54
N ALA A 419 -4.82 -17.75 24.65
CA ALA A 419 -4.46 -18.55 25.81
C ALA A 419 -4.09 -17.76 27.08
N SER A 420 -3.71 -16.49 26.95
CA SER A 420 -3.11 -15.70 28.03
C SER A 420 -3.92 -14.46 28.40
N ILE A 421 -4.95 -14.08 27.63
CA ILE A 421 -5.80 -12.94 27.91
C ILE A 421 -6.45 -13.07 29.29
N LEU A 422 -6.42 -11.98 30.06
CA LEU A 422 -6.99 -11.86 31.39
C LEU A 422 -8.23 -10.97 31.32
N GLU A 423 -9.38 -11.58 31.01
CA GLU A 423 -10.64 -10.88 30.70
C GLU A 423 -11.20 -10.03 31.87
N ASP A 424 -10.73 -10.28 33.09
CA ASP A 424 -11.07 -9.51 34.30
C ASP A 424 -10.24 -8.22 34.46
N THR A 425 -9.22 -8.03 33.61
CA THR A 425 -8.36 -6.84 33.65
C THR A 425 -8.83 -5.77 32.67
N ARG A 426 -8.46 -4.51 32.92
CA ARG A 426 -8.72 -3.39 32.01
C ARG A 426 -7.49 -2.49 31.89
N VAL A 427 -7.22 -2.02 30.67
CA VAL A 427 -6.12 -1.11 30.34
C VAL A 427 -6.72 0.15 29.72
N PRO A 428 -7.22 1.10 30.53
CA PRO A 428 -7.94 2.28 30.01
C PRO A 428 -7.07 3.18 29.15
N GLU A 429 -5.74 3.14 29.30
CA GLU A 429 -4.80 3.96 28.53
C GLU A 429 -4.47 3.40 27.13
N ALA A 430 -5.00 2.23 26.77
CA ALA A 430 -4.73 1.53 25.52
C ALA A 430 -5.57 2.07 24.34
N TRP A 431 -5.48 3.36 24.04
CA TRP A 431 -6.19 4.01 22.94
C TRP A 431 -5.26 4.96 22.17
N GLY A 432 -5.62 5.32 20.94
CA GLY A 432 -4.76 6.09 20.04
C GLY A 432 -3.90 5.19 19.15
N GLY A 433 -2.92 5.79 18.48
CA GLY A 433 -2.10 5.11 17.48
C GLY A 433 -2.79 4.98 16.12
N TRP A 434 -2.16 4.25 15.21
CA TRP A 434 -2.72 3.93 13.89
C TRP A 434 -3.15 2.48 13.86
N HIS A 435 -4.26 2.16 13.20
CA HIS A 435 -4.53 0.80 12.73
C HIS A 435 -3.41 0.37 11.78
N ASP A 436 -2.86 -0.82 12.02
CA ASP A 436 -1.65 -1.32 11.37
C ASP A 436 -1.83 -1.52 9.86
N ALA A 437 -2.94 -2.16 9.48
CA ALA A 437 -3.32 -2.30 8.08
C ALA A 437 -4.85 -2.19 7.92
N ALA A 438 -5.47 -3.23 7.33
CA ALA A 438 -6.91 -3.34 7.18
C ALA A 438 -7.58 -4.01 8.40
N ASP A 439 -6.78 -4.58 9.28
CA ASP A 439 -7.15 -4.91 10.66
C ASP A 439 -7.05 -3.68 11.58
N PHE A 440 -7.44 -3.83 12.84
CA PHE A 440 -7.55 -2.72 13.79
C PHE A 440 -6.51 -2.77 14.92
N ASP A 441 -5.52 -3.64 14.77
CA ASP A 441 -4.45 -3.82 15.74
C ASP A 441 -3.46 -2.64 15.68
N ARG A 442 -2.74 -2.38 16.79
CA ARG A 442 -1.74 -1.30 16.89
C ARG A 442 -0.44 -1.85 17.44
N SER A 443 0.61 -1.92 16.62
CA SER A 443 1.76 -2.80 16.89
C SER A 443 3.13 -2.10 16.87
N ILE A 444 3.96 -2.43 17.86
CA ILE A 444 5.42 -2.21 17.82
C ILE A 444 6.11 -3.41 17.14
N VAL A 445 5.66 -4.64 17.38
CA VAL A 445 6.27 -5.84 16.81
C VAL A 445 5.15 -6.82 16.42
N PRO A 446 5.18 -7.45 15.23
CA PRO A 446 6.21 -7.41 14.18
C PRO A 446 6.21 -6.19 13.26
N GLN A 447 5.16 -5.37 13.29
CA GLN A 447 4.87 -4.43 12.20
C GLN A 447 5.52 -3.07 12.34
N ASN A 448 6.10 -2.77 13.50
CA ASN A 448 7.11 -1.74 13.67
C ASN A 448 6.63 -0.33 13.32
N HIS A 449 5.47 0.10 13.86
CA HIS A 449 5.02 1.49 13.76
C HIS A 449 6.09 2.53 14.13
N PRO A 450 6.96 2.31 15.14
CA PRO A 450 8.03 3.26 15.42
C PRO A 450 9.02 3.44 14.25
N SER A 451 9.14 2.48 13.33
CA SER A 451 9.94 2.66 12.10
C SER A 451 9.31 3.62 11.08
N ALA A 452 7.97 3.68 11.02
CA ALA A 452 7.28 4.70 10.23
C ALA A 452 7.46 6.08 10.88
N VAL A 453 7.36 6.16 12.21
CA VAL A 453 7.70 7.37 12.98
C VAL A 453 9.12 7.83 12.68
N HIS A 454 10.11 6.93 12.73
CA HIS A 454 11.49 7.25 12.35
C HIS A 454 11.58 7.86 10.95
N ALA A 455 10.92 7.25 9.95
CA ALA A 455 10.94 7.78 8.59
C ALA A 455 10.31 9.19 8.50
N MET A 456 9.22 9.45 9.24
CA MET A 456 8.60 10.78 9.32
C MET A 456 9.56 11.81 9.94
N LEU A 457 10.29 11.42 10.99
CA LEU A 457 11.24 12.30 11.66
C LEU A 457 12.51 12.52 10.83
N ASP A 458 12.99 11.52 10.10
CA ASP A 458 14.11 11.65 9.16
C ASP A 458 13.76 12.61 8.02
N LEU A 459 12.52 12.55 7.51
CA LEU A 459 12.01 13.51 6.55
C LEU A 459 12.03 14.93 7.14
N HIS A 460 11.51 15.10 8.36
CA HIS A 460 11.54 16.39 9.05
C HIS A 460 12.96 16.91 9.28
N GLU A 461 13.88 16.08 9.79
CA GLU A 461 15.26 16.49 10.07
C GLU A 461 16.07 16.78 8.80
N SER A 462 15.81 16.07 7.69
CA SER A 462 16.50 16.26 6.41
C SER A 462 16.02 17.49 5.63
N ASN A 463 14.75 17.89 5.78
CA ASN A 463 14.21 19.09 5.17
C ASN A 463 13.28 19.86 6.13
N PRO A 464 13.83 20.45 7.20
CA PRO A 464 13.03 21.01 8.29
C PRO A 464 12.19 22.19 7.86
N ALA A 465 12.68 23.02 6.92
CA ALA A 465 11.93 24.17 6.42
C ALA A 465 10.63 23.74 5.71
N TYR A 466 10.70 22.73 4.85
CA TYR A 466 9.53 22.20 4.16
C TYR A 466 8.54 21.55 5.14
N PHE A 467 9.01 20.62 5.97
CA PHE A 467 8.13 19.85 6.85
C PHE A 467 7.61 20.64 8.06
N THR A 468 8.26 21.74 8.46
CA THR A 468 7.70 22.70 9.42
C THR A 468 6.56 23.51 8.81
N ALA A 469 6.64 23.83 7.51
CA ALA A 469 5.60 24.59 6.81
C ALA A 469 4.48 23.71 6.22
N LEU A 470 4.68 22.39 6.17
CA LEU A 470 3.72 21.44 5.63
C LEU A 470 2.47 21.42 6.52
N ASN A 471 1.33 21.79 5.94
CA ASN A 471 0.03 21.69 6.59
C ASN A 471 -0.73 20.48 6.03
N LEU A 472 -1.01 19.51 6.90
CA LEU A 472 -1.73 18.28 6.60
C LEU A 472 -3.25 18.45 6.75
N GLY A 473 -3.71 19.50 7.43
CA GLY A 473 -5.12 19.71 7.74
C GLY A 473 -5.66 18.74 8.79
N ILE A 474 -4.78 18.21 9.65
CA ILE A 474 -5.11 17.33 10.77
C ILE A 474 -5.65 18.15 11.96
N PRO A 475 -6.23 17.51 13.01
CA PRO A 475 -6.75 18.23 14.17
C PRO A 475 -5.73 19.14 14.87
N GLU A 476 -4.45 18.79 14.83
CA GLU A 476 -3.35 19.52 15.45
C GLU A 476 -2.81 20.69 14.59
N SER A 477 -3.21 20.77 13.31
CA SER A 477 -2.67 21.76 12.37
C SER A 477 -2.79 23.20 12.89
N GLY A 478 -1.65 23.90 12.93
CA GLY A 478 -1.55 25.29 13.37
C GLY A 478 -1.13 25.49 14.83
N ASP A 479 -0.77 24.42 15.53
CA ASP A 479 -0.12 24.52 16.83
C ASP A 479 1.40 24.81 16.71
N ALA A 480 2.17 24.62 17.78
CA ALA A 480 3.61 24.89 17.81
C ALA A 480 4.46 23.72 17.25
N VAL A 481 3.86 22.57 17.02
CA VAL A 481 4.51 21.35 16.53
C VAL A 481 4.23 21.22 15.02
N PRO A 482 5.22 20.79 14.22
CA PRO A 482 4.97 20.53 12.80
C PRO A 482 3.98 19.36 12.62
N ASP A 483 3.01 19.50 11.71
CA ASP A 483 1.95 18.49 11.50
C ASP A 483 2.49 17.06 11.27
N LEU A 484 3.61 16.89 10.56
CA LEU A 484 4.22 15.57 10.37
C LEU A 484 4.72 14.96 11.69
N VAL A 485 5.19 15.80 12.60
CA VAL A 485 5.62 15.41 13.95
C VAL A 485 4.40 15.15 14.84
N ASP A 486 3.31 15.89 14.71
CA ASP A 486 2.04 15.58 15.41
C ASP A 486 1.46 14.23 15.01
N GLU A 487 1.52 13.89 13.72
CA GLU A 487 1.11 12.57 13.27
C GLU A 487 1.98 11.48 13.91
N ALA A 488 3.30 11.66 13.95
CA ALA A 488 4.22 10.76 14.64
C ALA A 488 3.93 10.65 16.15
N LEU A 489 3.54 11.76 16.80
CA LEU A 489 3.15 11.79 18.20
C LEU A 489 1.88 11.00 18.45
N TRP A 490 0.89 11.06 17.55
CA TRP A 490 -0.34 10.27 17.67
C TRP A 490 -0.05 8.77 17.81
N CYS A 491 0.93 8.27 17.04
CA CYS A 491 1.44 6.92 17.17
C CYS A 491 2.14 6.68 18.51
N MET A 492 3.12 7.50 18.84
CA MET A 492 4.02 7.25 19.98
C MET A 492 3.37 7.51 21.34
N ASP A 493 2.35 8.38 21.39
CA ASP A 493 1.58 8.67 22.60
C ASP A 493 0.84 7.43 23.13
N LEU A 494 0.38 6.52 22.26
CA LEU A 494 -0.18 5.23 22.67
C LEU A 494 0.85 4.44 23.50
N PHE A 495 2.06 4.30 22.99
CA PHE A 495 3.10 3.50 23.65
C PHE A 495 3.69 4.18 24.88
N LEU A 496 3.77 5.51 24.88
CA LEU A 496 4.13 6.29 26.07
C LEU A 496 3.11 6.07 27.20
N ARG A 497 1.80 6.10 26.89
CA ARG A 497 0.72 5.78 27.83
C ARG A 497 0.78 4.34 28.36
N LEU A 498 1.21 3.41 27.52
CA LEU A 498 1.29 1.98 27.84
C LEU A 498 2.58 1.57 28.56
N GLN A 499 3.56 2.47 28.72
CA GLN A 499 4.82 2.14 29.39
C GLN A 499 4.58 1.68 30.83
N GLN A 500 5.05 0.47 31.15
CA GLN A 500 4.89 -0.14 32.47
C GLN A 500 5.77 0.55 33.51
N PRO A 501 5.49 0.40 34.83
CA PRO A 501 6.30 1.01 35.89
C PRO A 501 7.79 0.64 35.87
N ASP A 502 8.13 -0.57 35.42
CA ASP A 502 9.51 -1.05 35.26
C ASP A 502 10.20 -0.53 33.98
N GLY A 503 9.49 0.21 33.13
CA GLY A 503 10.01 0.77 31.88
C GLY A 503 9.65 -0.02 30.62
N GLY A 504 9.10 -1.23 30.77
CA GLY A 504 8.75 -2.08 29.65
C GLY A 504 7.63 -1.48 28.78
N ILE A 505 7.73 -1.68 27.47
CA ILE A 505 6.75 -1.22 26.49
C ILE A 505 6.01 -2.44 25.92
N PRO A 506 4.68 -2.56 26.12
CA PRO A 506 3.86 -3.60 25.50
C PRO A 506 4.05 -3.66 23.99
N GLY A 507 4.07 -4.87 23.43
CA GLY A 507 4.43 -5.09 22.02
C GLY A 507 3.34 -4.67 21.02
N ALA A 508 2.07 -4.72 21.41
CA ALA A 508 0.93 -4.34 20.58
C ALA A 508 -0.33 -4.18 21.45
N VAL A 509 -1.34 -3.52 20.89
CA VAL A 509 -2.74 -3.74 21.26
C VAL A 509 -3.36 -4.57 20.13
N GLU A 510 -3.64 -5.84 20.41
CA GLU A 510 -3.96 -6.84 19.40
C GLU A 510 -5.20 -7.64 19.81
N SER A 511 -6.06 -7.87 18.83
CA SER A 511 -7.30 -8.63 18.98
C SER A 511 -6.99 -10.13 19.01
N VAL A 512 -7.89 -10.93 19.58
CA VAL A 512 -7.70 -12.38 19.67
C VAL A 512 -7.74 -13.10 18.31
N GLU A 513 -8.13 -12.42 17.23
CA GLU A 513 -8.01 -12.82 15.83
C GLU A 513 -8.18 -11.60 14.89
N HIS A 514 -7.99 -11.79 13.58
CA HIS A 514 -8.30 -10.73 12.61
C HIS A 514 -9.79 -10.40 12.57
N PRO A 515 -10.17 -9.12 12.46
CA PRO A 515 -11.56 -8.70 12.33
C PRO A 515 -12.21 -9.33 11.10
N SER A 516 -13.53 -9.51 11.16
CA SER A 516 -14.31 -9.93 9.99
C SER A 516 -14.67 -8.70 9.15
N SER A 517 -15.88 -8.65 8.62
CA SER A 517 -16.35 -7.52 7.83
C SER A 517 -16.84 -6.35 8.68
N ALA A 518 -16.75 -6.39 10.02
CA ALA A 518 -17.21 -5.31 10.88
C ALA A 518 -16.35 -4.04 10.69
N PRO A 519 -16.94 -2.84 10.66
CA PRO A 519 -16.17 -1.60 10.73
C PRO A 519 -15.60 -1.42 12.14
N SER A 520 -14.46 -0.75 12.26
CA SER A 520 -13.70 -0.63 13.53
C SER A 520 -14.50 -0.11 14.73
N HIS A 521 -15.44 0.82 14.52
CA HIS A 521 -16.30 1.37 15.58
C HIS A 521 -17.39 0.40 16.07
N LEU A 522 -17.56 -0.74 15.38
CA LEU A 522 -18.46 -1.83 15.76
C LEU A 522 -17.68 -3.12 16.08
N GLU A 523 -16.36 -3.04 16.19
CA GLU A 523 -15.52 -4.17 16.55
C GLU A 523 -15.85 -4.63 17.98
N GLY A 524 -16.06 -5.95 18.12
CA GLY A 524 -16.45 -6.61 19.37
C GLY A 524 -15.52 -7.74 19.79
N LEU A 525 -14.48 -8.03 19.00
CA LEU A 525 -13.46 -9.00 19.38
C LEU A 525 -12.79 -8.61 20.71
N PRO A 526 -12.55 -9.58 21.60
CA PRO A 526 -11.68 -9.36 22.75
C PRO A 526 -10.28 -8.91 22.30
N THR A 527 -9.78 -7.86 22.94
CA THR A 527 -8.51 -7.22 22.60
C THR A 527 -7.63 -7.12 23.84
N ALA A 528 -6.33 -7.32 23.70
CA ALA A 528 -5.40 -7.22 24.80
C ALA A 528 -4.08 -6.53 24.42
N ILE A 529 -3.38 -6.02 25.41
CA ILE A 529 -1.96 -5.67 25.24
C ILE A 529 -1.10 -6.94 25.25
N THR A 530 -0.15 -7.03 24.32
CA THR A 530 0.87 -8.09 24.36
C THR A 530 2.01 -7.70 25.31
N PRO A 531 2.71 -8.68 25.93
CA PRO A 531 3.76 -8.36 26.89
C PRO A 531 4.94 -7.60 26.25
N SER A 532 5.71 -6.91 27.09
CA SER A 532 6.92 -6.20 26.67
C SER A 532 7.99 -7.17 26.15
N SER A 533 8.75 -6.73 25.15
CA SER A 533 9.91 -7.48 24.62
C SER A 533 11.12 -6.57 24.43
N PRO A 534 12.36 -7.11 24.48
CA PRO A 534 13.57 -6.31 24.27
C PRO A 534 13.54 -5.60 22.92
N HIS A 535 13.08 -6.30 21.88
CA HIS A 535 12.88 -5.75 20.54
C HIS A 535 11.95 -4.53 20.56
N GLY A 536 10.74 -4.68 21.10
CA GLY A 536 9.76 -3.59 21.14
C GLY A 536 10.27 -2.38 21.92
N CYS A 537 10.94 -2.63 23.05
CA CYS A 537 11.51 -1.56 23.86
C CYS A 537 12.67 -0.82 23.15
N GLN A 538 13.54 -1.53 22.43
CA GLN A 538 14.66 -0.94 21.71
C GLN A 538 14.19 -0.02 20.57
N ILE A 539 13.25 -0.49 19.75
CA ILE A 539 12.77 0.32 18.61
C ILE A 539 11.88 1.48 19.07
N TYR A 540 11.09 1.29 20.14
CA TYR A 540 10.41 2.39 20.80
C TYR A 540 11.41 3.43 21.34
N ALA A 541 12.46 3.00 22.04
CA ALA A 541 13.43 3.90 22.63
C ALA A 541 14.17 4.73 21.58
N ALA A 542 14.50 4.14 20.44
CA ALA A 542 15.04 4.87 19.30
C ALA A 542 14.11 5.99 18.84
N ALA A 543 12.83 5.68 18.58
CA ALA A 543 11.86 6.65 18.09
C ALA A 543 11.52 7.73 19.12
N ALA A 544 11.36 7.33 20.39
CA ALA A 544 11.14 8.25 21.50
C ALA A 544 12.34 9.19 21.71
N ALA A 545 13.57 8.68 21.57
CA ALA A 545 14.77 9.51 21.64
C ALA A 545 14.86 10.50 20.46
N GLN A 546 14.50 10.09 19.25
CA GLN A 546 14.42 10.99 18.10
C GLN A 546 13.34 12.06 18.29
N LEU A 547 12.13 11.69 18.72
CA LEU A 547 11.05 12.63 19.04
C LEU A 547 11.47 13.64 20.08
N SER A 548 12.12 13.20 21.16
CA SER A 548 12.62 14.09 22.20
C SER A 548 13.55 15.16 21.63
N PHE A 549 14.45 14.78 20.72
CA PHE A 549 15.35 15.71 20.05
C PHE A 549 14.60 16.73 19.18
N VAL A 550 13.67 16.25 18.35
CA VAL A 550 12.87 17.10 17.43
C VAL A 550 11.98 18.08 18.20
N LEU A 551 11.35 17.63 19.29
CA LEU A 551 10.43 18.42 20.11
C LEU A 551 11.11 19.42 21.05
N ALA A 552 12.44 19.37 21.20
CA ALA A 552 13.15 20.12 22.23
C ALA A 552 12.86 21.64 22.21
N LYS A 553 12.58 22.20 21.03
CA LYS A 553 12.24 23.62 20.86
C LYS A 553 10.75 23.91 20.91
N SER A 554 9.92 23.09 20.26
CA SER A 554 8.48 23.33 20.11
C SER A 554 7.66 22.86 21.31
N ALA A 555 8.07 21.78 21.98
CA ALA A 555 7.34 21.16 23.08
C ALA A 555 8.30 20.57 24.15
N PRO A 556 9.03 21.41 24.91
CA PRO A 556 10.11 20.96 25.80
C PRO A 556 9.65 20.00 26.91
N ALA A 557 8.43 20.16 27.43
CA ALA A 557 7.89 19.24 28.44
C ALA A 557 7.63 17.83 27.84
N ARG A 558 7.07 17.76 26.62
CA ARG A 558 6.89 16.49 25.90
C ARG A 558 8.23 15.87 25.54
N ALA A 559 9.18 16.70 25.09
CA ALA A 559 10.55 16.27 24.81
C ALA A 559 11.19 15.59 26.03
N ALA A 560 11.06 16.18 27.22
CA ALA A 560 11.57 15.60 28.46
C ALA A 560 10.88 14.27 28.81
N ALA A 561 9.56 14.17 28.64
CA ALA A 561 8.83 12.92 28.89
C ALA A 561 9.30 11.78 27.98
N TYR A 562 9.48 12.04 26.68
CA TYR A 562 10.01 11.03 25.75
C TYR A 562 11.46 10.66 26.01
N ARG A 563 12.30 11.60 26.46
CA ARG A 563 13.68 11.30 26.89
C ARG A 563 13.70 10.27 28.01
N GLU A 564 12.96 10.54 29.09
CA GLU A 564 12.89 9.64 30.25
C GLU A 564 12.27 8.29 29.87
N SER A 565 11.22 8.32 29.05
CA SER A 565 10.58 7.10 28.56
C SER A 565 11.54 6.22 27.73
N ALA A 566 12.34 6.82 26.85
CA ALA A 566 13.34 6.12 26.03
C ALA A 566 14.43 5.46 26.90
N LEU A 567 14.94 6.19 27.90
CA LEU A 567 15.95 5.65 28.84
C LEU A 567 15.41 4.46 29.63
N ARG A 568 14.16 4.56 30.14
CA ARG A 568 13.50 3.46 30.87
C ARG A 568 13.24 2.25 29.99
N ALA A 569 12.83 2.44 28.74
CA ALA A 569 12.61 1.35 27.79
C ALA A 569 13.92 0.61 27.48
N MET A 570 15.03 1.32 27.26
CA MET A 570 16.33 0.67 27.08
C MET A 570 16.81 -0.06 28.34
N ALA A 571 16.64 0.56 29.52
CA ALA A 571 16.98 -0.09 30.79
C ALA A 571 16.20 -1.39 30.99
N TRP A 572 14.91 -1.40 30.64
CA TRP A 572 14.09 -2.62 30.68
C TRP A 572 14.62 -3.68 29.72
N ALA A 573 14.94 -3.31 28.47
CA ALA A 573 15.44 -4.24 27.46
C ALA A 573 16.77 -4.88 27.86
N ASP A 574 17.66 -4.12 28.50
CA ASP A 574 18.95 -4.63 29.00
C ASP A 574 18.79 -5.52 30.24
N ALA A 575 17.76 -5.30 31.05
CA ALA A 575 17.47 -6.09 32.24
C ALA A 575 16.76 -7.42 31.95
N HIS A 576 16.13 -7.56 30.78
CA HIS A 576 15.32 -8.75 30.41
C HIS A 576 15.76 -9.44 29.11
N PRO A 577 17.06 -9.77 28.92
CA PRO A 577 17.54 -10.43 27.70
C PRO A 577 16.99 -11.85 27.51
N GLU A 578 16.43 -12.46 28.55
CA GLU A 578 15.83 -13.79 28.54
C GLU A 578 14.44 -13.85 27.90
N VAL A 579 13.76 -12.70 27.76
CA VAL A 579 12.41 -12.66 27.17
C VAL A 579 12.48 -13.05 25.68
N PRO A 580 11.77 -14.10 25.24
CA PRO A 580 11.83 -14.55 23.86
C PRO A 580 11.25 -13.55 22.87
N ASP A 581 11.92 -13.35 21.74
CA ASP A 581 11.32 -12.70 20.58
C ASP A 581 10.45 -13.71 19.80
N ILE A 582 9.13 -13.55 19.87
CA ILE A 582 8.17 -14.46 19.22
C ILE A 582 7.90 -14.12 17.74
N TYR A 583 8.41 -12.98 17.27
CA TYR A 583 8.11 -12.38 15.98
C TYR A 583 9.29 -12.43 15.00
N GLN A 584 10.51 -12.70 15.46
CA GLN A 584 11.68 -12.82 14.60
C GLN A 584 11.85 -14.21 13.96
N ARG A 585 12.08 -14.23 12.64
CA ARG A 585 12.51 -15.38 11.84
C ARG A 585 14.03 -15.55 11.94
N ASP A 586 14.52 -16.42 12.84
CA ASP A 586 15.91 -16.94 12.97
C ASP A 586 17.13 -15.99 12.87
N ASP A 587 16.94 -14.69 12.61
CA ASP A 587 17.99 -13.70 12.43
C ASP A 587 18.13 -12.88 13.72
N ILE A 588 19.30 -12.95 14.37
CA ILE A 588 19.67 -12.18 15.57
C ILE A 588 19.95 -10.69 15.21
N LEU A 589 20.02 -10.37 13.91
CA LEU A 589 20.38 -9.05 13.42
C LEU A 589 19.39 -7.92 13.80
N PRO A 590 18.06 -8.06 13.76
CA PRO A 590 17.14 -6.94 14.03
C PRO A 590 17.19 -6.42 15.48
N LEU A 591 17.42 -7.29 16.48
CA LEU A 591 17.67 -6.86 17.87
C LEU A 591 18.92 -5.96 17.96
N LYS A 592 19.98 -6.34 17.25
CA LYS A 592 21.24 -5.59 17.24
C LYS A 592 21.12 -4.28 16.48
N GLU A 593 20.33 -4.25 15.41
CA GLU A 593 20.06 -3.05 14.62
C GLU A 593 19.26 -2.01 15.42
N HIS A 594 18.17 -2.42 16.06
CA HIS A 594 17.37 -1.49 16.88
C HIS A 594 18.12 -1.02 18.13
N ALA A 595 18.89 -1.88 18.78
CA ALA A 595 19.76 -1.48 19.88
C ALA A 595 20.85 -0.48 19.41
N ASN A 596 21.40 -0.65 18.19
CA ASN A 596 22.36 0.29 17.61
C ASN A 596 21.73 1.66 17.35
N LEU A 597 20.56 1.70 16.70
CA LEU A 597 19.84 2.94 16.42
C LEU A 597 19.43 3.67 17.72
N ALA A 598 18.91 2.94 18.70
CA ALA A 598 18.56 3.49 20.00
C ALA A 598 19.79 4.10 20.70
N ALA A 599 20.92 3.38 20.69
CA ALA A 599 22.17 3.89 21.27
C ALA A 599 22.65 5.17 20.56
N ALA A 600 22.54 5.26 19.23
CA ALA A 600 22.92 6.47 18.49
C ALA A 600 22.05 7.68 18.91
N HIS A 601 20.72 7.53 18.93
CA HIS A 601 19.83 8.63 19.35
C HIS A 601 19.96 8.97 20.84
N LEU A 602 20.15 7.99 21.72
CA LEU A 602 20.37 8.25 23.15
C LEU A 602 21.70 8.95 23.38
N TYR A 603 22.76 8.58 22.65
CA TYR A 603 24.02 9.32 22.71
C TYR A 603 23.85 10.76 22.21
N ARG A 604 23.09 10.98 21.12
CA ARG A 604 22.73 12.32 20.63
C ARG A 604 22.02 13.16 21.69
N LEU A 605 21.14 12.54 22.47
CA LEU A 605 20.38 13.21 23.52
C LEU A 605 21.20 13.50 24.78
N THR A 606 22.00 12.53 25.25
CA THR A 606 22.58 12.61 26.60
C THR A 606 24.06 12.94 26.61
N GLY A 607 24.80 12.63 25.54
CA GLY A 607 26.25 12.70 25.51
C GLY A 607 26.95 11.66 26.39
N ASP A 608 26.22 10.73 27.02
CA ASP A 608 26.81 9.74 27.92
C ASP A 608 27.60 8.69 27.16
N ALA A 609 28.85 8.46 27.59
CA ALA A 609 29.76 7.53 26.96
C ALA A 609 29.21 6.08 26.89
N VAL A 610 28.31 5.69 27.80
CA VAL A 610 27.68 4.36 27.78
C VAL A 610 26.95 4.09 26.45
N TRP A 611 26.26 5.09 25.91
CA TRP A 611 25.53 4.96 24.65
C TRP A 611 26.47 4.93 23.46
N ARG A 612 27.56 5.70 23.49
CA ARG A 612 28.62 5.62 22.47
C ARG A 612 29.27 4.24 22.41
N GLU A 613 29.62 3.65 23.57
CA GLU A 613 30.22 2.32 23.58
C GLU A 613 29.20 1.22 23.20
N ARG A 614 27.91 1.41 23.54
CA ARG A 614 26.84 0.52 23.06
C ARG A 614 26.67 0.60 21.55
N PHE A 615 26.69 1.81 20.96
CA PHE A 615 26.67 2.00 19.52
C PHE A 615 27.86 1.29 18.85
N LYS A 616 29.09 1.50 19.33
CA LYS A 616 30.29 0.85 18.79
C LYS A 616 30.25 -0.68 18.85
N SER A 617 29.86 -1.24 19.99
CA SER A 617 29.81 -2.69 20.19
C SER A 617 28.73 -3.36 19.33
N THR A 618 27.56 -2.74 19.21
CA THR A 618 26.49 -3.23 18.32
C THR A 618 26.88 -3.09 16.85
N LEU A 619 27.52 -1.98 16.46
CA LEU A 619 28.03 -1.78 15.09
C LEU A 619 29.04 -2.86 14.70
N ALA A 620 30.01 -3.15 15.58
CA ALA A 620 30.99 -4.22 15.34
C ALA A 620 30.33 -5.61 15.23
N ALA A 621 29.24 -5.85 15.97
CA ALA A 621 28.49 -7.09 15.89
C ALA A 621 27.64 -7.21 14.61
N LEU A 622 27.13 -6.09 14.09
CA LEU A 622 26.39 -6.01 12.83
C LEU A 622 27.31 -6.16 11.61
N TYR A 623 28.52 -5.58 11.70
CA TYR A 623 29.50 -5.54 10.62
C TYR A 623 30.85 -6.12 11.08
N PRO A 624 30.92 -7.43 11.41
CA PRO A 624 32.14 -8.04 11.96
C PRO A 624 33.33 -8.04 10.99
N GLN A 625 33.08 -7.87 9.69
CA GLN A 625 34.10 -7.73 8.65
C GLN A 625 34.38 -6.27 8.26
N GLY A 626 33.78 -5.32 8.97
CA GLY A 626 33.84 -3.89 8.67
C GLY A 626 32.78 -3.42 7.66
N LEU A 627 32.49 -2.12 7.68
CA LEU A 627 31.47 -1.48 6.85
C LEU A 627 31.80 -1.55 5.34
N ALA A 628 33.06 -1.33 4.97
CA ALA A 628 33.51 -1.30 3.59
C ALA A 628 33.42 -2.66 2.88
N ALA A 629 33.37 -3.76 3.63
CA ALA A 629 33.23 -5.12 3.12
C ALA A 629 31.78 -5.62 3.13
N SER A 630 30.82 -4.78 3.54
CA SER A 630 29.42 -5.17 3.69
C SER A 630 28.59 -4.75 2.49
N ASP A 631 28.14 -5.71 1.69
CA ASP A 631 27.16 -5.51 0.61
C ASP A 631 25.73 -5.22 1.15
N ARG A 632 25.57 -5.10 2.48
CA ARG A 632 24.28 -5.13 3.18
C ARG A 632 23.88 -3.80 3.84
N LEU A 633 24.56 -2.70 3.54
CA LEU A 633 24.24 -1.39 4.12
C LEU A 633 22.79 -0.94 3.86
N TYR A 634 22.19 -1.32 2.72
CA TYR A 634 20.81 -0.95 2.38
C TYR A 634 20.03 -2.13 1.78
N SER A 635 20.10 -3.32 2.39
CA SER A 635 19.26 -4.45 1.94
C SER A 635 17.86 -4.42 2.58
N GLU A 636 16.86 -4.89 1.82
CA GLU A 636 15.44 -4.79 2.20
C GLU A 636 15.14 -5.37 3.59
N GLY A 637 14.58 -4.52 4.45
CA GLY A 637 14.16 -4.87 5.82
C GLY A 637 15.25 -4.81 6.89
N ARG A 638 16.45 -4.29 6.57
CA ARG A 638 17.62 -4.23 7.48
C ARG A 638 18.20 -2.82 7.57
N TYR A 639 17.37 -1.86 7.96
CA TYR A 639 17.68 -0.43 7.86
C TYR A 639 18.20 0.19 9.15
N ALA A 640 17.91 -0.38 10.32
CA ALA A 640 18.18 0.30 11.57
C ALA A 640 19.69 0.40 11.89
N GLY A 641 20.51 -0.57 11.46
CA GLY A 641 21.98 -0.46 11.54
C GLY A 641 22.55 0.67 10.67
N ALA A 642 22.03 0.84 9.45
CA ALA A 642 22.44 1.94 8.57
C ALA A 642 21.96 3.30 9.09
N ARG A 643 20.72 3.38 9.59
CA ARG A 643 20.18 4.59 10.23
C ARG A 643 20.99 4.99 11.46
N GLY A 644 21.43 4.03 12.28
CA GLY A 644 22.28 4.32 13.44
C GLY A 644 23.59 5.00 13.03
N ILE A 645 24.19 4.56 11.92
CA ILE A 645 25.39 5.19 11.33
C ILE A 645 25.07 6.61 10.85
N GLU A 646 23.96 6.81 10.15
CA GLU A 646 23.54 8.14 9.69
C GLU A 646 23.34 9.09 10.87
N VAL A 647 22.66 8.66 11.94
CA VAL A 647 22.47 9.47 13.16
C VAL A 647 23.83 9.82 13.77
N TYR A 648 24.75 8.87 13.87
CA TYR A 648 26.09 9.10 14.41
C TYR A 648 26.88 10.10 13.56
N ALA A 649 26.83 9.97 12.23
CA ALA A 649 27.51 10.85 11.28
C ALA A 649 27.01 12.29 11.32
N HIS A 650 25.76 12.52 11.77
CA HIS A 650 25.17 13.84 11.93
C HIS A 650 25.22 14.36 13.38
N LEU A 651 25.95 13.69 14.29
CA LEU A 651 26.15 14.20 15.64
C LEU A 651 26.87 15.55 15.62
N PRO A 652 26.60 16.43 16.61
CA PRO A 652 27.42 17.62 16.83
C PRO A 652 28.91 17.22 16.93
N ALA A 653 29.80 18.05 16.37
CA ALA A 653 31.24 17.78 16.38
C ALA A 653 31.84 17.58 17.79
N ALA A 654 31.19 18.11 18.83
CA ALA A 654 31.59 17.92 20.23
C ALA A 654 31.28 16.51 20.77
N LEU A 655 30.37 15.76 20.13
CA LEU A 655 29.98 14.39 20.50
C LEU A 655 30.54 13.34 19.54
N ALA A 656 30.74 13.68 18.27
CA ALA A 656 31.27 12.78 17.27
C ALA A 656 32.75 12.45 17.52
N ASP A 657 33.13 11.18 17.42
CA ASP A 657 34.52 10.76 17.31
C ASP A 657 34.89 10.74 15.81
N PRO A 658 35.75 11.64 15.30
CA PRO A 658 36.07 11.71 13.88
C PRO A 658 36.74 10.44 13.31
N ALA A 659 37.25 9.56 14.17
CA ALA A 659 37.87 8.30 13.75
C ALA A 659 36.86 7.15 13.58
N LEU A 660 35.66 7.28 14.15
CA LEU A 660 34.57 6.32 14.07
C LEU A 660 33.58 6.72 12.98
#